data_AF-A0A1Q2CUZ0-F1
#
_entry.id   AF-A0A1Q2CUZ0-F1
#
_cell.length_a   1.000
_cell.length_b   1.000
_cell.length_c   1.000
_cell.angle_alpha   90.00
_cell.angle_beta   90.00
_cell.angle_gamma   90.00
#
_symmetry.space_group_name_H-M   'P 1'
#
loop_
_entity.id
_entity.type
_entity.pdbx_description
1 polymer ?
#
loop_
_entity_poly.entity_id
_entity_poly.type
_entity_poly.pdbx_seq_one_letter_code
_entity_poly.pdbx_strand_id
1 'polypeptide(L)'
;MIAALICGPSTALSQFLSWAPMAYLGRISYGLYLWHWPWAVWLDLTHGVFKPLPAGIALAGTLASAVASYHLVEQPIRRGRLAAWFTPRRTVGAVALVMAVVLGWSFALRATQGVTPEHRWIVVTGDSVPLKLMGSLDAAAKAKGWAVDSAARGGCTPLAVELQEYDKPPHEGPGDCRPLRGLQHSLIGRHDPEIVFWWSRYETHQRWYEGRMIAPEQEEFWEIQEAEARATVDRLARDGATVVIAQAERPGIGLLAKCPVGDEECFPLDDYALNHDEYRRRWNAVIERIAADDPRVRTFRMDPLLCNSPEPVDPRRPAACDDHQSNGKLLREDGLHVTIDPFGRPTADAVLDEARSRSGAADSRTPRRVLVAVALIMAVTLTWSTAIRHAPNAPRDKTLVVVGDSVPFRLMEALDEAATKQGMAIDNASRGGCPPLSIELQEYLKPDHEGAGDCTMVADIQLGKLEADRPDVVFWWSRYEIHQRWLDGRIVGPDQEEFWVALKQDLDASVERLTSTGAVLVIGQTERPGGALAARCTPEDCHPLYDLMLNHDEYRRRWNQLIVDLAASDDRVRTFRLDPLLCDDLEPTAAVVPATCDDEQPDGTVLRPDGSHIAMDPYGPIVAEKVLQSVLTAAG
;
A
#
# COMPACT_ATOMS: atom_id res chain seq x y z
N MET A 1 9.14 -49.25 -6.46
CA MET A 1 9.51 -48.97 -7.86
C MET A 1 10.90 -49.48 -8.24
N ILE A 2 11.97 -49.15 -7.49
CA ILE A 2 13.35 -49.59 -7.80
C ILE A 2 13.52 -51.13 -7.73
N ALA A 3 12.91 -51.81 -6.75
CA ALA A 3 12.99 -53.26 -6.62
C ALA A 3 12.29 -54.04 -7.77
N ALA A 4 11.26 -53.45 -8.41
CA ALA A 4 10.55 -54.07 -9.54
C ALA A 4 11.33 -53.96 -10.86
N LEU A 5 12.19 -52.94 -11.00
CA LEU A 5 13.10 -52.76 -12.13
C LEU A 5 14.33 -53.69 -12.09
N ILE A 6 14.68 -54.21 -10.91
CA ILE A 6 15.85 -55.09 -10.71
C ILE A 6 15.48 -56.57 -10.88
N CYS A 7 14.24 -56.98 -10.56
CA CYS A 7 13.81 -58.39 -10.53
C CYS A 7 12.83 -58.80 -11.65
N GLY A 8 12.41 -57.88 -12.53
CA GLY A 8 11.47 -58.15 -13.63
C GLY A 8 12.15 -58.34 -15.01
N PRO A 9 11.47 -58.95 -16.00
CA PRO A 9 12.00 -59.11 -17.35
C PRO A 9 12.33 -57.76 -18.00
N SER A 10 13.36 -57.72 -18.86
CA SER A 10 13.87 -56.48 -19.48
C SER A 10 12.79 -55.78 -20.30
N THR A 11 12.24 -54.68 -19.75
CA THR A 11 11.29 -53.79 -20.40
C THR A 11 12.01 -52.67 -21.16
N ALA A 12 11.34 -52.04 -22.14
CA ALA A 12 11.91 -50.90 -22.88
C ALA A 12 12.35 -49.74 -21.96
N LEU A 13 11.65 -49.55 -20.84
CA LEU A 13 12.01 -48.58 -19.80
C LEU A 13 13.31 -48.97 -19.08
N SER A 14 13.51 -50.26 -18.79
CA SER A 14 14.77 -50.79 -18.24
C SER A 14 15.94 -50.54 -19.20
N GLN A 15 15.75 -50.76 -20.50
CA GLN A 15 16.77 -50.47 -21.51
C GLN A 15 17.10 -48.97 -21.58
N PHE A 16 16.08 -48.10 -21.60
CA PHE A 16 16.27 -46.64 -21.62
C PHE A 16 16.99 -46.12 -20.36
N LEU A 17 16.61 -46.57 -19.17
CA LEU A 17 17.26 -46.17 -17.91
C LEU A 17 18.66 -46.78 -17.74
N SER A 18 18.94 -47.91 -18.39
CA SER A 18 20.27 -48.53 -18.43
C SER A 18 21.22 -47.94 -19.48
N TRP A 19 20.73 -47.03 -20.34
CA TRP A 19 21.55 -46.32 -21.32
C TRP A 19 22.63 -45.50 -20.61
N ALA A 20 23.88 -45.61 -21.07
CA ALA A 20 25.05 -45.09 -20.37
C ALA A 20 24.97 -43.59 -19.98
N PRO A 21 24.44 -42.68 -20.81
CA PRO A 21 24.22 -41.28 -20.45
C PRO A 21 23.17 -41.07 -19.36
N MET A 22 22.03 -41.79 -19.42
CA MET A 22 20.99 -41.69 -18.39
C MET A 22 21.46 -42.26 -17.06
N ALA A 23 22.15 -43.39 -17.09
CA ALA A 23 22.81 -43.94 -15.92
C ALA A 23 23.87 -42.97 -15.36
N TYR A 24 24.56 -42.20 -16.20
CA TYR A 24 25.53 -41.20 -15.75
C TYR A 24 24.86 -39.98 -15.11
N LEU A 25 23.79 -39.44 -15.70
CA LEU A 25 22.99 -38.38 -15.10
C LEU A 25 22.44 -38.80 -13.72
N GLY A 26 21.97 -40.04 -13.61
CA GLY A 26 21.55 -40.61 -12.33
C GLY A 26 22.68 -40.70 -11.28
N ARG A 27 23.94 -40.87 -11.70
CA ARG A 27 25.11 -40.89 -10.79
C ARG A 27 25.50 -39.51 -10.28
N ILE A 28 25.26 -38.46 -11.07
CA ILE A 28 25.58 -37.06 -10.70
C ILE A 28 24.36 -36.28 -10.21
N SER A 29 23.22 -36.94 -10.01
CA SER A 29 21.94 -36.31 -9.67
C SER A 29 21.99 -35.47 -8.40
N TYR A 30 22.79 -35.91 -7.42
CA TYR A 30 23.03 -35.15 -6.20
C TYR A 30 23.76 -33.82 -6.49
N GLY A 31 24.82 -33.86 -7.30
CA GLY A 31 25.51 -32.65 -7.76
C GLY A 31 24.59 -31.75 -8.59
N LEU A 32 23.76 -32.31 -9.47
CA LEU A 32 22.78 -31.53 -10.23
C LEU A 32 21.80 -30.80 -9.31
N TYR A 33 21.26 -31.49 -8.30
CA TYR A 33 20.40 -30.88 -7.29
C TYR A 33 21.11 -29.79 -6.47
N LEU A 34 22.39 -29.98 -6.13
CA LEU A 34 23.11 -28.98 -5.35
C LEU A 34 23.43 -27.71 -6.17
N TRP A 35 23.83 -27.87 -7.42
CA TRP A 35 24.36 -26.77 -8.22
C TRP A 35 23.30 -26.03 -9.05
N HIS A 36 22.11 -26.60 -9.28
CA HIS A 36 21.08 -25.90 -10.06
C HIS A 36 20.61 -24.60 -9.40
N TRP A 37 20.48 -24.58 -8.07
CA TRP A 37 19.98 -23.41 -7.33
C TRP A 37 20.94 -22.21 -7.36
N PRO A 38 22.24 -22.36 -7.03
CA PRO A 38 23.20 -21.25 -7.15
C PRO A 38 23.26 -20.62 -8.55
N TRP A 39 23.22 -21.44 -9.60
CA TRP A 39 23.23 -20.94 -10.98
C TRP A 39 21.94 -20.23 -11.35
N ALA A 40 20.78 -20.71 -10.88
CA ALA A 40 19.51 -20.04 -11.07
C ALA A 40 19.45 -18.67 -10.37
N VAL A 41 19.99 -18.59 -9.14
CA VAL A 41 20.09 -17.33 -8.38
C VAL A 41 21.08 -16.36 -9.03
N TRP A 42 22.27 -16.84 -9.42
CA TRP A 42 23.32 -15.97 -9.98
C TRP A 42 22.93 -15.33 -11.32
N LEU A 43 22.05 -16.00 -12.08
CA LEU A 43 21.57 -15.53 -13.39
C LEU A 43 20.16 -14.94 -13.33
N ASP A 44 19.64 -14.68 -12.13
CA ASP A 44 18.33 -14.04 -11.90
C ASP A 44 17.17 -14.72 -12.64
N LEU A 45 17.13 -16.06 -12.56
CA LEU A 45 16.10 -16.89 -13.19
C LEU A 45 14.87 -17.14 -12.29
N THR A 46 14.78 -16.46 -11.15
CA THR A 46 13.72 -16.64 -10.15
C THR A 46 12.47 -15.78 -10.40
N HIS A 47 12.55 -14.77 -11.27
CA HIS A 47 11.49 -13.79 -11.53
C HIS A 47 10.78 -14.07 -12.86
N GLY A 48 9.84 -15.03 -12.89
CA GLY A 48 8.70 -15.21 -13.82
C GLY A 48 8.88 -15.19 -15.36
N VAL A 49 9.98 -14.69 -15.91
CA VAL A 49 10.18 -14.41 -17.33
C VAL A 49 11.28 -15.32 -17.87
N PHE A 50 10.91 -16.26 -18.75
CA PHE A 50 11.86 -17.19 -19.34
C PHE A 50 12.83 -16.48 -20.30
N LYS A 51 14.11 -16.40 -19.93
CA LYS A 51 15.19 -15.86 -20.76
C LYS A 51 16.05 -17.03 -21.29
N PRO A 52 16.05 -17.33 -22.59
CA PRO A 52 16.65 -18.56 -23.13
C PRO A 52 18.19 -18.60 -22.98
N LEU A 53 18.87 -17.47 -23.12
CA LEU A 53 20.32 -17.40 -22.99
C LEU A 53 20.81 -17.62 -21.54
N PRO A 54 20.31 -16.88 -20.52
CA PRO A 54 20.60 -17.17 -19.12
C PRO A 54 20.23 -18.60 -18.71
N ALA A 55 19.09 -19.12 -19.15
CA ALA A 55 18.69 -20.51 -18.88
C ALA A 55 19.71 -21.53 -19.43
N GLY A 56 20.22 -21.30 -20.65
CA GLY A 56 21.27 -22.12 -21.25
C GLY A 56 22.58 -22.09 -20.46
N ILE A 57 23.00 -20.92 -20.00
CA ILE A 57 24.21 -20.75 -19.18
C ILE A 57 24.04 -21.44 -17.81
N ALA A 58 22.88 -21.27 -17.17
CA ALA A 58 22.58 -21.91 -15.89
C ALA A 58 22.62 -23.44 -16.00
N LEU A 59 22.02 -23.99 -17.06
CA LEU A 59 22.02 -25.42 -17.32
C LEU A 59 23.44 -25.96 -17.55
N ALA A 60 24.22 -25.29 -18.40
CA ALA A 60 25.60 -25.68 -18.69
C ALA A 60 26.49 -25.58 -17.44
N GLY A 61 26.37 -24.50 -16.68
CA GLY A 61 27.09 -24.30 -15.42
C GLY A 61 26.74 -25.34 -14.37
N THR A 62 25.45 -25.67 -14.22
CA THR A 62 24.97 -26.72 -13.32
C THR A 62 25.58 -28.07 -13.68
N LEU A 63 25.55 -28.42 -14.97
CA LEU A 63 26.07 -29.70 -15.45
C LEU A 63 27.59 -29.77 -15.24
N ALA A 64 28.33 -28.71 -15.57
CA ALA A 64 29.78 -28.63 -15.40
C ALA A 64 30.19 -28.74 -13.92
N SER A 65 29.53 -27.99 -13.03
CA SER A 65 29.78 -28.05 -11.59
C SER A 65 29.44 -29.42 -11.00
N ALA A 66 28.32 -30.04 -11.42
CA ALA A 66 27.95 -31.38 -10.98
C ALA A 66 28.98 -32.43 -11.42
N VAL A 67 29.46 -32.39 -12.67
CA VAL A 67 30.50 -33.28 -13.17
C VAL A 67 31.83 -33.07 -12.42
N ALA A 68 32.24 -31.81 -12.21
CA ALA A 68 33.45 -31.49 -11.47
C ALA A 68 33.36 -31.98 -10.02
N SER A 69 32.24 -31.71 -9.33
CA SER A 69 32.01 -32.16 -7.96
C SER A 69 32.04 -33.69 -7.85
N TYR A 70 31.41 -34.39 -8.79
CA TYR A 70 31.37 -35.84 -8.81
C TYR A 70 32.78 -36.47 -8.93
N HIS A 71 33.60 -36.00 -9.87
CA HIS A 71 34.92 -36.61 -10.12
C HIS A 71 36.01 -36.11 -9.16
N LEU A 72 35.95 -34.86 -8.71
CA LEU A 72 36.99 -34.25 -7.89
C LEU A 72 36.73 -34.35 -6.39
N VAL A 73 35.46 -34.49 -5.97
CA VAL A 73 35.09 -34.52 -4.55
C VAL A 73 34.44 -35.86 -4.19
N GLU A 74 33.33 -36.21 -4.84
CA GLU A 74 32.53 -37.37 -4.43
C GLU A 74 33.25 -38.70 -4.67
N GLN A 75 33.87 -38.89 -5.85
CA GLN A 75 34.59 -40.12 -6.18
C GLN A 75 35.82 -40.38 -5.30
N PRO A 76 36.70 -39.39 -5.04
CA PRO A 76 37.83 -39.57 -4.11
C PRO A 76 37.40 -39.92 -2.67
N ILE A 77 36.28 -39.35 -2.20
CA ILE A 77 35.69 -39.69 -0.89
C ILE A 77 35.13 -41.12 -0.90
N ARG A 78 34.29 -41.47 -1.89
CA ARG A 78 33.66 -42.80 -2.00
C ARG A 78 34.66 -43.94 -2.18
N ARG A 79 35.79 -43.70 -2.85
CA ARG A 79 36.86 -44.69 -3.05
C ARG A 79 37.85 -44.76 -1.89
N GLY A 80 37.60 -44.02 -0.79
CA GLY A 80 38.44 -44.06 0.40
C GLY A 80 39.83 -43.43 0.23
N ARG A 81 40.11 -42.77 -0.90
CA ARG A 81 41.42 -42.10 -1.13
C ARG A 81 41.67 -40.94 -0.17
N LEU A 82 40.61 -40.38 0.40
CA LEU A 82 40.67 -39.35 1.42
C LEU A 82 40.46 -39.88 2.85
N ALA A 83 40.33 -41.21 3.04
CA ALA A 83 40.07 -41.80 4.36
C ALA A 83 41.17 -41.48 5.39
N ALA A 84 42.43 -41.34 4.95
CA ALA A 84 43.55 -40.92 5.79
C ALA A 84 43.47 -39.44 6.25
N TRP A 85 42.65 -38.62 5.59
CA TRP A 85 42.43 -37.21 5.94
C TRP A 85 41.25 -37.03 6.92
N PHE A 86 40.26 -37.93 6.91
CA PHE A 86 39.07 -37.90 7.78
C PHE A 86 39.27 -38.63 9.11
N THR A 87 40.28 -38.25 9.88
CA THR A 87 40.36 -38.71 11.29
C THR A 87 39.29 -38.02 12.13
N PRO A 88 38.71 -38.66 13.17
CA PRO A 88 37.61 -38.09 13.96
C PRO A 88 37.88 -36.66 14.46
N ARG A 89 39.13 -36.38 14.87
CA ARG A 89 39.58 -35.06 15.32
C ARG A 89 39.58 -34.00 14.20
N ARG A 90 39.98 -34.35 12.98
CA ARG A 90 40.01 -33.42 11.84
C ARG A 90 38.61 -33.17 11.30
N THR A 91 37.75 -34.19 11.29
CA THR A 91 36.35 -34.04 10.88
C THR A 91 35.57 -33.15 11.85
N VAL A 92 35.75 -33.34 13.16
CA VAL A 92 35.15 -32.46 14.18
C VAL A 92 35.68 -31.02 14.04
N GLY A 93 36.99 -30.84 13.82
CA GLY A 93 37.58 -29.51 13.60
C GLY A 93 37.06 -28.82 12.33
N ALA A 94 36.90 -29.54 11.22
CA ALA A 94 36.35 -29.01 9.98
C ALA A 94 34.86 -28.67 10.10
N VAL A 95 34.06 -29.53 10.75
CA VAL A 95 32.64 -29.27 11.01
C VAL A 95 32.49 -28.07 11.95
N ALA A 96 33.29 -27.98 13.01
CA ALA A 96 33.28 -26.84 13.92
C ALA A 96 33.67 -25.54 13.20
N LEU A 97 34.65 -25.58 12.29
CA LEU A 97 35.06 -24.43 11.49
C LEU A 97 33.94 -24.01 10.51
N VAL A 98 33.35 -24.94 9.77
CA VAL A 98 32.23 -24.66 8.86
C VAL A 98 31.03 -24.11 9.63
N MET A 99 30.70 -24.69 10.78
CA MET A 99 29.65 -24.18 11.66
C MET A 99 29.99 -22.80 12.21
N ALA A 100 31.24 -22.53 12.60
CA ALA A 100 31.66 -21.21 13.04
C ALA A 100 31.61 -20.18 11.90
N VAL A 101 31.96 -20.57 10.67
CA VAL A 101 31.82 -19.70 9.49
C VAL A 101 30.35 -19.47 9.17
N VAL A 102 29.49 -20.50 9.17
CA VAL A 102 28.04 -20.36 8.90
C VAL A 102 27.35 -19.55 9.99
N LEU A 103 27.66 -19.79 11.26
CA LEU A 103 27.13 -19.01 12.39
C LEU A 103 27.67 -17.58 12.38
N GLY A 104 28.96 -17.39 12.05
CA GLY A 104 29.57 -16.08 11.88
C GLY A 104 29.00 -15.31 10.69
N TRP A 105 28.71 -15.98 9.57
CA TRP A 105 28.02 -15.42 8.42
C TRP A 105 26.57 -15.10 8.74
N SER A 106 25.86 -15.98 9.45
CA SER A 106 24.48 -15.75 9.89
C SER A 106 24.40 -14.58 10.88
N PHE A 107 25.41 -14.44 11.75
CA PHE A 107 25.54 -13.33 12.67
C PHE A 107 25.92 -12.04 11.95
N ALA A 108 26.83 -12.09 10.97
CA ALA A 108 27.16 -10.95 10.11
C ALA A 108 25.93 -10.52 9.29
N LEU A 109 25.17 -11.46 8.74
CA LEU A 109 23.92 -11.21 8.03
C LEU A 109 22.87 -10.59 8.96
N ARG A 110 22.73 -11.06 10.20
CA ARG A 110 21.86 -10.42 11.21
C ARG A 110 22.35 -9.04 11.63
N ALA A 111 23.66 -8.85 11.78
CA ALA A 111 24.27 -7.57 12.07
C ALA A 111 24.11 -6.58 10.91
N THR A 112 24.04 -7.08 9.67
CA THR A 112 23.67 -6.28 8.49
C THR A 112 22.16 -6.15 8.27
N GLN A 113 21.32 -7.00 8.88
CA GLN A 113 19.85 -6.87 8.84
C GLN A 113 19.30 -5.91 9.90
N GLY A 114 20.10 -5.55 10.91
CA GLY A 114 19.88 -4.35 11.72
C GLY A 114 20.33 -3.06 11.01
N VAL A 115 20.93 -3.18 9.83
CA VAL A 115 21.10 -2.09 8.87
C VAL A 115 19.95 -2.25 7.88
N THR A 116 18.77 -1.72 8.23
CA THR A 116 17.85 -1.27 7.18
C THR A 116 18.71 -0.48 6.20
N PRO A 117 18.59 -0.65 4.86
CA PRO A 117 19.11 0.38 3.98
C PRO A 117 18.57 1.69 4.55
N GLU A 118 19.43 2.68 4.79
CA GLU A 118 18.99 4.03 5.16
C GLU A 118 18.14 4.51 3.98
N HIS A 119 16.87 4.10 3.93
CA HIS A 119 15.92 4.61 2.98
C HIS A 119 15.71 6.05 3.40
N ARG A 120 16.01 6.93 2.48
CA ARG A 120 15.74 8.35 2.64
C ARG A 120 14.23 8.51 2.50
N TRP A 121 13.58 9.08 3.51
CA TRP A 121 12.12 9.16 3.55
C TRP A 121 11.61 10.42 2.85
N ILE A 122 10.55 10.25 2.05
CA ILE A 122 9.65 11.33 1.61
C ILE A 122 8.32 11.13 2.29
N VAL A 123 7.79 12.19 2.90
CA VAL A 123 6.37 12.22 3.30
C VAL A 123 5.63 13.11 2.31
N VAL A 124 4.67 12.54 1.59
CA VAL A 124 3.82 13.28 0.66
C VAL A 124 2.62 13.84 1.42
N THR A 125 2.32 15.11 1.24
CA THR A 125 1.12 15.76 1.78
C THR A 125 0.38 16.45 0.63
N GLY A 126 -0.93 16.31 0.61
CA GLY A 126 -1.69 16.80 -0.53
C GLY A 126 -3.16 16.40 -0.53
N ASP A 127 -3.78 16.66 -1.66
CA ASP A 127 -5.15 16.29 -1.94
C ASP A 127 -5.23 14.95 -2.70
N SER A 128 -6.30 14.75 -3.48
CA SER A 128 -6.48 13.54 -4.30
C SER A 128 -5.46 13.41 -5.45
N VAL A 129 -4.81 14.50 -5.86
CA VAL A 129 -3.88 14.54 -7.00
C VAL A 129 -2.62 13.70 -6.73
N PRO A 130 -1.79 13.98 -5.72
CA PRO A 130 -0.68 13.10 -5.38
C PRO A 130 -1.16 11.76 -4.83
N LEU A 131 -2.31 11.72 -4.14
CA LEU A 131 -2.84 10.50 -3.54
C LEU A 131 -3.09 9.41 -4.59
N LYS A 132 -3.72 9.75 -5.72
CA LYS A 132 -3.93 8.77 -6.81
C LYS A 132 -2.60 8.30 -7.43
N LEU A 133 -1.56 9.12 -7.38
CA LEU A 133 -0.23 8.80 -7.92
C LEU A 133 0.65 8.00 -6.94
N MET A 134 0.22 7.76 -5.70
CA MET A 134 1.07 7.18 -4.65
C MET A 134 1.72 5.85 -5.03
N GLY A 135 1.01 4.94 -5.71
CA GLY A 135 1.60 3.69 -6.18
C GLY A 135 2.75 3.89 -7.17
N SER A 136 2.61 4.87 -8.07
CA SER A 136 3.67 5.25 -9.00
C SER A 136 4.82 5.99 -8.31
N LEU A 137 4.53 6.86 -7.33
CA LEU A 137 5.52 7.58 -6.52
C LEU A 137 6.35 6.62 -5.66
N ASP A 138 5.71 5.66 -4.99
CA ASP A 138 6.40 4.64 -4.21
C ASP A 138 7.34 3.81 -5.09
N ALA A 139 6.83 3.33 -6.23
CA ALA A 139 7.65 2.56 -7.17
C ALA A 139 8.83 3.39 -7.74
N ALA A 140 8.61 4.67 -8.05
CA ALA A 140 9.63 5.61 -8.54
C ALA A 140 10.69 5.91 -7.47
N ALA A 141 10.26 6.15 -6.24
CA ALA A 141 11.14 6.41 -5.11
C ALA A 141 11.98 5.20 -4.74
N LYS A 142 11.38 4.01 -4.66
CA LYS A 142 12.11 2.74 -4.40
C LYS A 142 13.24 2.53 -5.40
N ALA A 143 12.97 2.76 -6.69
CA ALA A 143 13.99 2.66 -7.74
C ALA A 143 15.13 3.68 -7.58
N LYS A 144 14.88 4.80 -6.88
CA LYS A 144 15.86 5.85 -6.58
C LYS A 144 16.47 5.71 -5.17
N GLY A 145 16.12 4.65 -4.42
CA GLY A 145 16.65 4.36 -3.07
C GLY A 145 15.95 5.11 -1.93
N TRP A 146 14.72 5.56 -2.16
CA TRP A 146 13.92 6.31 -1.18
C TRP A 146 12.68 5.48 -0.78
N ALA A 147 12.19 5.71 0.42
CA ALA A 147 10.89 5.22 0.87
C ALA A 147 9.91 6.40 0.90
N VAL A 148 8.64 6.13 0.62
CA VAL A 148 7.59 7.16 0.59
C VAL A 148 6.44 6.74 1.49
N ASP A 149 5.93 7.68 2.26
CA ASP A 149 4.65 7.55 2.94
C ASP A 149 3.77 8.77 2.65
N SER A 150 2.49 8.70 2.97
CA SER A 150 1.52 9.71 2.55
C SER A 150 0.60 10.17 3.67
N ALA A 151 0.58 11.47 3.87
CA ALA A 151 -0.48 12.22 4.53
C ALA A 151 -1.42 12.88 3.51
N ALA A 152 -1.46 12.42 2.25
CA ALA A 152 -2.39 12.98 1.26
C ALA A 152 -3.81 12.44 1.49
N ARG A 153 -4.81 13.32 1.43
CA ARG A 153 -6.22 12.97 1.63
C ARG A 153 -7.07 13.66 0.57
N GLY A 154 -7.87 12.88 -0.16
CA GLY A 154 -8.81 13.42 -1.14
C GLY A 154 -9.72 14.49 -0.54
N GLY A 155 -9.89 15.61 -1.24
CA GLY A 155 -10.63 16.77 -0.74
C GLY A 155 -9.84 17.67 0.20
N CYS A 156 -8.76 17.23 0.82
CA CYS A 156 -8.09 18.02 1.84
C CYS A 156 -6.87 18.79 1.31
N THR A 157 -6.71 20.02 1.82
CA THR A 157 -5.47 20.77 1.68
C THR A 157 -4.46 20.37 2.77
N PRO A 158 -3.14 20.35 2.48
CA PRO A 158 -2.09 20.21 3.48
C PRO A 158 -2.15 21.21 4.65
N LEU A 159 -2.83 22.34 4.48
CA LEU A 159 -3.09 23.31 5.54
C LEU A 159 -3.89 22.71 6.71
N ALA A 160 -4.61 21.61 6.45
CA ALA A 160 -5.42 20.91 7.44
C ALA A 160 -6.41 21.88 8.12
N VAL A 161 -7.30 22.44 7.30
CA VAL A 161 -8.30 23.45 7.65
C VAL A 161 -9.68 22.98 7.23
N GLU A 162 -10.72 23.56 7.81
CA GLU A 162 -12.12 23.20 7.52
C GLU A 162 -12.54 23.87 6.20
N LEU A 163 -12.65 23.07 5.14
CA LEU A 163 -13.13 23.54 3.84
C LEU A 163 -14.66 23.52 3.81
N GLN A 164 -15.27 24.21 2.84
CA GLN A 164 -16.73 24.16 2.73
C GLN A 164 -17.21 22.78 2.24
N GLU A 165 -18.08 22.15 3.04
CA GLU A 165 -18.93 21.05 2.60
C GLU A 165 -20.04 21.59 1.70
N TYR A 166 -20.19 21.01 0.50
CA TYR A 166 -21.30 21.34 -0.38
C TYR A 166 -22.52 20.50 0.01
N ASP A 167 -23.57 21.16 0.50
CA ASP A 167 -24.85 20.56 0.86
C ASP A 167 -25.57 19.97 -0.38
N LYS A 168 -25.26 18.71 -0.74
CA LYS A 168 -26.12 17.63 -1.34
C LYS A 168 -25.38 16.72 -2.37
N PRO A 169 -25.80 15.43 -2.54
CA PRO A 169 -24.97 14.35 -3.10
C PRO A 169 -25.07 14.21 -4.64
N PRO A 170 -24.13 13.48 -5.30
CA PRO A 170 -23.15 12.55 -4.74
C PRO A 170 -21.71 12.94 -5.07
N HIS A 171 -21.18 14.01 -4.52
CA HIS A 171 -19.74 14.30 -4.65
C HIS A 171 -19.12 14.61 -3.29
N GLU A 172 -18.02 13.91 -3.01
CA GLU A 172 -17.16 14.06 -1.84
C GLU A 172 -16.64 15.50 -1.77
N GLY A 173 -17.42 16.41 -1.18
CA GLY A 173 -16.96 17.72 -0.77
C GLY A 173 -16.01 17.60 0.43
N PRO A 174 -15.06 18.53 0.59
CA PRO A 174 -14.08 18.44 1.64
C PRO A 174 -14.71 18.77 3.00
N GLY A 175 -14.80 17.76 3.87
CA GLY A 175 -15.22 17.95 5.26
C GLY A 175 -14.13 18.57 6.13
N ASP A 176 -14.18 18.32 7.44
CA ASP A 176 -13.13 18.77 8.36
C ASP A 176 -11.77 18.09 8.07
N CYS A 177 -10.81 18.86 7.58
CA CYS A 177 -9.44 18.41 7.34
C CYS A 177 -8.48 18.72 8.50
N ARG A 178 -8.92 19.36 9.60
CA ARG A 178 -8.09 19.61 10.79
C ARG A 178 -7.44 18.34 11.37
N PRO A 179 -8.11 17.17 11.37
CA PRO A 179 -7.50 15.95 11.88
C PRO A 179 -6.18 15.58 11.15
N LEU A 180 -6.03 15.97 9.88
CA LEU A 180 -4.81 15.74 9.07
C LEU A 180 -3.52 16.28 9.72
N ARG A 181 -3.63 17.27 10.63
CA ARG A 181 -2.48 17.76 11.42
C ARG A 181 -1.83 16.65 12.25
N GLY A 182 -2.63 15.75 12.83
CA GLY A 182 -2.18 14.61 13.62
C GLY A 182 -1.41 13.61 12.77
N LEU A 183 -1.98 13.22 11.62
CA LEU A 183 -1.33 12.30 10.67
C LEU A 183 0.00 12.87 10.15
N GLN A 184 0.00 14.13 9.72
CA GLN A 184 1.22 14.80 9.25
C GLN A 184 2.30 14.84 10.35
N HIS A 185 1.91 15.13 11.60
CA HIS A 185 2.84 15.12 12.73
C HIS A 185 3.41 13.73 13.02
N SER A 186 2.54 12.71 13.05
CA SER A 186 2.90 11.31 13.29
C SER A 186 3.90 10.80 12.25
N LEU A 187 3.62 11.01 10.96
CA LEU A 187 4.48 10.55 9.87
C LEU A 187 5.83 11.26 9.83
N ILE A 188 5.87 12.57 10.08
CA ILE A 188 7.14 13.30 10.15
C ILE A 188 7.98 12.81 11.33
N GLY A 189 7.38 12.65 12.52
CA GLY A 189 8.09 12.17 13.70
C GLY A 189 8.54 10.70 13.61
N ARG A 190 7.75 9.85 12.94
CA ARG A 190 8.04 8.43 12.74
C ARG A 190 9.18 8.20 11.75
N HIS A 191 9.17 8.94 10.65
CA HIS A 191 10.06 8.66 9.51
C HIS A 191 11.30 9.55 9.44
N ASP A 192 11.33 10.68 10.17
CA ASP A 192 12.40 11.70 10.08
C ASP A 192 12.72 12.05 8.61
N PRO A 193 11.72 12.50 7.83
CA PRO A 193 11.84 12.61 6.39
C PRO A 193 12.82 13.71 5.98
N GLU A 194 13.54 13.46 4.90
CA GLU A 194 14.41 14.48 4.32
C GLU A 194 13.59 15.48 3.48
N ILE A 195 12.55 14.99 2.82
CA ILE A 195 11.62 15.80 2.03
C ILE A 195 10.21 15.59 2.57
N VAL A 196 9.52 16.69 2.84
CA VAL A 196 8.06 16.71 2.87
C VAL A 196 7.58 17.31 1.55
N PHE A 197 6.93 16.50 0.73
CA PHE A 197 6.46 16.90 -0.60
C PHE A 197 5.01 17.36 -0.53
N TRP A 198 4.77 18.65 -0.76
CA TRP A 198 3.44 19.26 -0.76
C TRP A 198 2.95 19.40 -2.20
N TRP A 199 1.84 18.75 -2.54
CA TRP A 199 1.15 18.94 -3.81
C TRP A 199 -0.37 18.96 -3.62
N SER A 200 -1.01 20.09 -3.90
CA SER A 200 -2.44 20.28 -3.71
C SER A 200 -2.94 21.45 -4.55
N ARG A 201 -4.26 21.49 -4.76
CA ARG A 201 -4.97 22.55 -5.48
C ARG A 201 -6.13 23.16 -4.69
N TYR A 202 -6.35 22.71 -3.45
CA TYR A 202 -7.47 23.16 -2.63
C TYR A 202 -7.22 24.51 -1.94
N GLU A 203 -6.04 25.10 -2.06
CA GLU A 203 -5.70 26.36 -1.37
C GLU A 203 -6.36 27.61 -1.98
N THR A 204 -7.01 27.46 -3.13
CA THR A 204 -7.86 28.49 -3.71
C THR A 204 -9.33 28.28 -3.37
N HIS A 205 -9.67 27.32 -2.51
CA HIS A 205 -11.07 26.99 -2.24
C HIS A 205 -11.61 27.74 -1.01
N GLN A 206 -12.89 28.08 -1.07
CA GLN A 206 -13.58 28.72 0.05
C GLN A 206 -13.63 27.79 1.27
N ARG A 207 -13.56 28.38 2.46
CA ARG A 207 -13.37 27.64 3.71
C ARG A 207 -14.02 28.31 4.91
N TRP A 208 -14.24 27.54 5.96
CA TRP A 208 -14.68 28.05 7.25
C TRP A 208 -13.48 28.59 8.03
N TYR A 209 -13.64 29.78 8.58
CA TYR A 209 -12.67 30.41 9.48
C TYR A 209 -13.41 31.16 10.58
N GLU A 210 -13.18 30.77 11.83
CA GLU A 210 -13.83 31.37 13.02
C GLU A 210 -15.37 31.46 12.91
N GLY A 211 -16.01 30.41 12.38
CA GLY A 211 -17.46 30.30 12.29
C GLY A 211 -18.12 31.09 11.16
N ARG A 212 -17.34 31.57 10.18
CA ARG A 212 -17.86 32.18 8.95
C ARG A 212 -17.13 31.66 7.71
N MET A 213 -17.80 31.79 6.57
CA MET A 213 -17.24 31.47 5.26
C MET A 213 -16.35 32.60 4.74
N ILE A 214 -15.13 32.24 4.33
CA ILE A 214 -14.19 33.11 3.60
C ILE A 214 -13.90 32.51 2.22
N ALA A 215 -13.72 33.38 1.22
CA ALA A 215 -13.57 32.98 -0.18
C ALA A 215 -12.52 33.85 -0.92
N PRO A 216 -11.94 33.36 -2.03
CA PRO A 216 -10.83 34.01 -2.75
C PRO A 216 -11.09 35.43 -3.28
N GLU A 217 -12.36 35.85 -3.38
CA GLU A 217 -12.76 37.20 -3.73
C GLU A 217 -12.42 38.22 -2.64
N GLN A 218 -12.20 37.75 -1.41
CA GLN A 218 -11.92 38.57 -0.23
C GLN A 218 -10.41 38.68 -0.02
N GLU A 219 -9.89 39.88 0.21
CA GLU A 219 -8.46 40.08 0.49
C GLU A 219 -8.03 39.36 1.78
N GLU A 220 -8.92 39.39 2.78
CA GLU A 220 -8.74 38.70 4.05
C GLU A 220 -8.51 37.19 3.90
N PHE A 221 -9.16 36.54 2.92
CA PHE A 221 -8.92 35.12 2.64
C PHE A 221 -7.44 34.84 2.36
N TRP A 222 -6.79 35.72 1.60
CA TRP A 222 -5.39 35.57 1.20
C TRP A 222 -4.41 35.89 2.32
N GLU A 223 -4.73 36.87 3.18
CA GLU A 223 -3.96 37.15 4.39
C GLU A 223 -3.96 35.94 5.33
N ILE A 224 -5.13 35.35 5.56
CA ILE A 224 -5.27 34.15 6.40
C ILE A 224 -4.62 32.93 5.72
N GLN A 225 -4.76 32.77 4.40
CA GLN A 225 -4.11 31.68 3.67
C GLN A 225 -2.58 31.73 3.78
N GLU A 226 -1.97 32.90 3.64
CA GLU A 226 -0.53 33.04 3.79
C GLU A 226 -0.07 32.75 5.22
N ALA A 227 -0.81 33.20 6.24
CA ALA A 227 -0.52 32.91 7.64
C ALA A 227 -0.58 31.40 7.96
N GLU A 228 -1.64 30.72 7.51
CA GLU A 228 -1.81 29.27 7.71
C GLU A 228 -0.78 28.45 6.92
N ALA A 229 -0.39 28.91 5.72
CA ALA A 229 0.65 28.28 4.93
C ALA A 229 2.00 28.33 5.64
N ARG A 230 2.36 29.46 6.24
CA ARG A 230 3.58 29.61 7.05
C ARG A 230 3.56 28.71 8.29
N ALA A 231 2.44 28.69 9.02
CA ALA A 231 2.27 27.80 10.18
C ALA A 231 2.35 26.32 9.78
N THR A 232 1.83 25.98 8.60
CA THR A 232 1.93 24.62 8.04
C THR A 232 3.37 24.28 7.68
N VAL A 233 4.11 25.18 7.02
CA VAL A 233 5.54 24.99 6.75
C VAL A 233 6.32 24.75 8.05
N ASP A 234 6.09 25.53 9.10
CA ASP A 234 6.74 25.34 10.39
C ASP A 234 6.50 23.96 10.98
N ARG A 235 5.27 23.46 10.83
CA ARG A 235 4.88 22.13 11.27
C ARG A 235 5.50 21.03 10.42
N LEU A 236 5.51 21.18 9.10
CA LEU A 236 6.05 20.20 8.16
C LEU A 236 7.59 20.13 8.19
N ALA A 237 8.25 21.24 8.52
CA ALA A 237 9.70 21.35 8.57
C ALA A 237 10.30 21.15 9.98
N ARG A 238 9.49 20.79 10.98
CA ARG A 238 9.87 20.81 12.42
C ARG A 238 11.13 20.00 12.73
N ASP A 239 11.32 18.87 12.08
CA ASP A 239 12.44 17.94 12.34
C ASP A 239 13.59 18.08 11.33
N GLY A 240 13.65 19.23 10.63
CA GLY A 240 14.73 19.54 9.68
C GLY A 240 14.47 19.05 8.25
N ALA A 241 13.26 18.56 7.98
CA ALA A 241 12.80 18.23 6.64
C ALA A 241 12.79 19.47 5.74
N THR A 242 13.16 19.29 4.46
CA THR A 242 12.96 20.31 3.43
C THR A 242 11.56 20.18 2.86
N VAL A 243 10.76 21.24 2.94
CA VAL A 243 9.41 21.25 2.38
C VAL A 243 9.52 21.64 0.91
N VAL A 244 9.24 20.69 0.03
CA VAL A 244 9.20 20.93 -1.41
C VAL A 244 7.75 21.07 -1.84
N ILE A 245 7.37 22.24 -2.33
CA ILE A 245 6.00 22.56 -2.73
C ILE A 245 5.92 22.57 -4.27
N ALA A 246 5.12 21.67 -4.83
CA ALA A 246 4.67 21.75 -6.21
C ALA A 246 3.68 22.91 -6.34
N GLN A 247 4.00 23.89 -7.18
CA GLN A 247 3.05 24.96 -7.49
C GLN A 247 1.81 24.40 -8.16
N ALA A 248 0.64 24.92 -7.79
CA ALA A 248 -0.64 24.50 -8.35
C ALA A 248 -0.63 24.68 -9.88
N GLU A 249 -0.85 23.56 -10.58
CA GLU A 249 -0.88 23.47 -12.03
C GLU A 249 -2.20 23.93 -12.64
N ARG A 250 -2.18 24.26 -13.94
CA ARG A 250 -3.41 24.38 -14.73
C ARG A 250 -4.09 23.01 -14.90
N PRO A 251 -5.43 22.95 -14.92
CA PRO A 251 -6.13 21.72 -15.24
C PRO A 251 -5.87 21.29 -16.69
N GLY A 252 -6.00 20.00 -16.96
CA GLY A 252 -5.98 19.44 -18.31
C GLY A 252 -7.30 19.73 -19.05
N ILE A 253 -7.26 19.67 -20.38
CA ILE A 253 -8.45 19.88 -21.23
C ILE A 253 -9.59 18.89 -20.96
N GLY A 254 -9.31 17.74 -20.36
CA GLY A 254 -10.36 16.79 -19.91
C GLY A 254 -11.37 17.42 -18.95
N LEU A 255 -10.98 18.48 -18.21
CA LEU A 255 -11.88 19.16 -17.28
C LEU A 255 -13.00 19.92 -18.01
N LEU A 256 -12.78 20.34 -19.26
CA LEU A 256 -13.78 21.04 -20.08
C LEU A 256 -15.00 20.16 -20.38
N ALA A 257 -14.84 18.83 -20.32
CA ALA A 257 -15.96 17.90 -20.48
C ALA A 257 -16.84 17.83 -19.22
N LYS A 258 -16.27 18.09 -18.03
CA LYS A 258 -16.98 18.10 -16.74
C LYS A 258 -17.63 19.43 -16.43
N CYS A 259 -17.00 20.52 -16.87
CA CYS A 259 -17.49 21.88 -16.69
C CYS A 259 -17.47 22.58 -18.07
N PRO A 260 -18.55 22.42 -18.86
CA PRO A 260 -18.67 23.08 -20.15
C PRO A 260 -18.69 24.60 -19.99
N VAL A 261 -17.96 25.30 -20.87
CA VAL A 261 -17.88 26.77 -20.82
C VAL A 261 -19.27 27.38 -21.03
N GLY A 262 -19.78 28.08 -20.01
CA GLY A 262 -21.08 28.77 -20.06
C GLY A 262 -22.25 28.03 -19.40
N ASP A 263 -21.99 26.91 -18.72
CA ASP A 263 -22.98 26.19 -17.91
C ASP A 263 -22.97 26.70 -16.45
N GLU A 264 -24.15 26.78 -15.82
CA GLU A 264 -24.30 27.35 -14.46
C GLU A 264 -24.09 26.31 -13.33
N GLU A 265 -23.91 25.03 -13.66
CA GLU A 265 -23.79 23.93 -12.68
C GLU A 265 -22.40 23.26 -12.64
N CYS A 266 -21.31 24.04 -12.73
CA CYS A 266 -19.97 23.51 -12.46
C CYS A 266 -19.72 23.32 -10.97
N PHE A 267 -19.09 22.19 -10.61
CA PHE A 267 -18.57 22.03 -9.25
C PHE A 267 -17.62 23.19 -8.93
N PRO A 268 -17.77 23.91 -7.79
CA PRO A 268 -17.06 25.17 -7.61
C PRO A 268 -15.52 25.06 -7.64
N LEU A 269 -14.95 23.90 -7.31
CA LEU A 269 -13.50 23.68 -7.47
C LEU A 269 -13.08 23.66 -8.93
N ASP A 270 -13.90 23.01 -9.77
CA ASP A 270 -13.66 22.90 -11.20
C ASP A 270 -13.87 24.26 -11.87
N ASP A 271 -14.89 25.01 -11.43
CA ASP A 271 -15.10 26.40 -11.83
C ASP A 271 -13.90 27.29 -11.44
N TYR A 272 -13.43 27.22 -10.20
CA TYR A 272 -12.25 27.98 -9.78
C TYR A 272 -11.00 27.61 -10.59
N ALA A 273 -10.80 26.32 -10.86
CA ALA A 273 -9.67 25.85 -11.64
C ALA A 273 -9.74 26.28 -13.12
N LEU A 274 -10.93 26.33 -13.72
CA LEU A 274 -11.12 26.69 -15.13
C LEU A 274 -11.29 28.18 -15.37
N ASN A 275 -12.13 28.83 -14.57
CA ASN A 275 -12.61 30.19 -14.83
C ASN A 275 -11.92 31.24 -13.95
N HIS A 276 -11.12 30.83 -12.96
CA HIS A 276 -10.43 31.74 -12.04
C HIS A 276 -8.91 31.44 -11.93
N ASP A 277 -8.22 31.37 -13.07
CA ASP A 277 -6.75 31.20 -13.12
C ASP A 277 -5.99 32.24 -12.29
N GLU A 278 -6.58 33.44 -12.10
CA GLU A 278 -6.02 34.46 -11.22
C GLU A 278 -5.84 33.98 -9.76
N TYR A 279 -6.72 33.10 -9.24
CA TYR A 279 -6.59 32.58 -7.88
C TYR A 279 -5.42 31.61 -7.78
N ARG A 280 -5.27 30.70 -8.75
CA ARG A 280 -4.13 29.78 -8.82
C ARG A 280 -2.80 30.54 -8.88
N ARG A 281 -2.71 31.56 -9.74
CA ARG A 281 -1.51 32.41 -9.85
C ARG A 281 -1.23 33.17 -8.55
N ARG A 282 -2.28 33.68 -7.90
CA ARG A 282 -2.16 34.38 -6.62
C ARG A 282 -1.66 33.46 -5.51
N TRP A 283 -2.15 32.22 -5.45
CA TRP A 283 -1.63 31.19 -4.54
C TRP A 283 -0.17 30.85 -4.82
N ASN A 284 0.20 30.63 -6.08
CA ASN A 284 1.59 30.35 -6.45
C ASN A 284 2.52 31.51 -6.05
N ALA A 285 2.06 32.77 -6.17
CA ALA A 285 2.82 33.93 -5.70
C ALA A 285 2.96 33.99 -4.16
N VAL A 286 1.97 33.52 -3.39
CA VAL A 286 2.08 33.34 -1.92
C VAL A 286 3.17 32.34 -1.60
N ILE A 287 3.15 31.17 -2.25
CA ILE A 287 4.12 30.11 -2.05
C ILE A 287 5.55 30.54 -2.44
N GLU A 288 5.70 31.32 -3.51
CA GLU A 288 6.99 31.91 -3.90
C GLU A 288 7.53 32.88 -2.86
N ARG A 289 6.68 33.73 -2.24
CA ARG A 289 7.09 34.60 -1.13
C ARG A 289 7.55 33.79 0.07
N ILE A 290 6.78 32.78 0.47
CA ILE A 290 7.15 31.90 1.59
C ILE A 290 8.49 31.21 1.32
N ALA A 291 8.73 30.73 0.09
CA ALA A 291 9.99 30.11 -0.29
C ALA A 291 11.17 31.10 -0.34
N ALA A 292 10.92 32.36 -0.65
CA ALA A 292 11.93 33.41 -0.59
C ALA A 292 12.30 33.77 0.87
N ASP A 293 11.33 33.71 1.78
CA ASP A 293 11.51 34.06 3.18
C ASP A 293 12.05 32.91 4.05
N ASP A 294 11.73 31.66 3.72
CA ASP A 294 12.11 30.47 4.50
C ASP A 294 13.06 29.54 3.74
N PRO A 295 14.33 29.40 4.17
CA PRO A 295 15.31 28.56 3.48
C PRO A 295 15.00 27.07 3.54
N ARG A 296 14.05 26.61 4.36
CA ARG A 296 13.57 25.22 4.43
C ARG A 296 12.56 24.90 3.34
N VAL A 297 12.03 25.92 2.65
CA VAL A 297 11.01 25.76 1.61
C VAL A 297 11.65 25.85 0.23
N ARG A 298 11.21 24.96 -0.65
CA ARG A 298 11.60 24.94 -2.06
C ARG A 298 10.37 24.76 -2.92
N THR A 299 10.37 25.35 -4.10
CA THR A 299 9.22 25.29 -5.00
C THR A 299 9.66 24.94 -6.40
N PHE A 300 8.77 24.33 -7.17
CA PHE A 300 8.94 24.17 -8.60
C PHE A 300 7.59 24.24 -9.31
N ARG A 301 7.65 24.57 -10.60
CA ARG A 301 6.48 24.68 -11.45
C ARG A 301 6.07 23.30 -11.94
N MET A 302 4.81 22.94 -11.72
CA MET A 302 4.26 21.66 -12.18
C MET A 302 3.82 21.72 -13.65
N ASP A 303 3.39 22.88 -14.14
CA ASP A 303 2.96 23.12 -15.52
C ASP A 303 3.90 22.56 -16.60
N PRO A 304 5.24 22.79 -16.56
CA PRO A 304 6.15 22.23 -17.56
C PRO A 304 6.22 20.70 -17.58
N LEU A 305 5.79 20.02 -16.51
CA LEU A 305 5.73 18.56 -16.43
C LEU A 305 4.42 18.00 -16.97
N LEU A 306 3.33 18.77 -16.91
CA LEU A 306 1.98 18.30 -17.20
C LEU A 306 1.34 18.92 -18.45
N CYS A 307 1.83 20.07 -18.91
CA CYS A 307 1.26 20.83 -20.01
C CYS A 307 2.24 20.92 -21.18
N ASN A 308 1.75 20.71 -22.40
CA ASN A 308 2.52 20.90 -23.64
C ASN A 308 2.58 22.36 -24.11
N SER A 309 1.85 23.24 -23.42
CA SER A 309 1.79 24.67 -23.73
C SER A 309 2.46 25.49 -22.62
N PRO A 310 3.28 26.50 -22.98
CA PRO A 310 3.82 27.41 -21.99
C PRO A 310 2.67 28.13 -21.28
N GLU A 311 2.87 28.45 -20.01
CA GLU A 311 1.90 29.24 -19.27
C GLU A 311 1.78 30.64 -19.91
N PRO A 312 0.56 31.12 -20.17
CA PRO A 312 0.37 32.42 -20.78
C PRO A 312 0.77 33.54 -19.82
N VAL A 313 1.18 34.69 -20.37
CA VAL A 313 1.49 35.89 -19.58
C VAL A 313 0.26 36.38 -18.83
N ASP A 314 -0.88 36.46 -19.53
CA ASP A 314 -2.16 36.86 -18.95
C ASP A 314 -3.02 35.63 -18.55
N PRO A 315 -3.81 35.72 -17.46
CA PRO A 315 -4.78 34.69 -17.10
C PRO A 315 -5.77 34.42 -18.25
N ARG A 316 -6.04 33.15 -18.53
CA ARG A 316 -7.00 32.73 -19.58
C ARG A 316 -8.24 32.10 -18.97
N ARG A 317 -9.36 32.20 -19.68
CA ARG A 317 -10.62 31.53 -19.37
C ARG A 317 -11.16 30.85 -20.64
N PRO A 318 -11.35 29.51 -20.64
CA PRO A 318 -10.94 28.58 -19.58
C PRO A 318 -9.40 28.46 -19.48
N ALA A 319 -8.90 28.18 -18.27
CA ALA A 319 -7.49 28.10 -17.92
C ALA A 319 -6.83 26.76 -18.29
N ALA A 320 -7.59 25.84 -18.87
CA ALA A 320 -7.12 24.49 -19.20
C ALA A 320 -5.91 24.52 -20.13
N CYS A 321 -4.95 23.63 -19.88
CA CYS A 321 -3.78 23.44 -20.72
C CYS A 321 -3.90 22.16 -21.55
N ASP A 322 -3.35 22.20 -22.77
CA ASP A 322 -3.20 21.00 -23.58
C ASP A 322 -2.19 20.04 -22.95
N ASP A 323 -2.65 18.85 -22.60
CA ASP A 323 -1.87 17.77 -22.00
C ASP A 323 -1.94 16.45 -22.80
N HIS A 324 -2.27 16.53 -24.10
CA HIS A 324 -2.18 15.38 -25.00
C HIS A 324 -0.77 14.79 -25.06
N GLN A 325 -0.67 13.48 -24.91
CA GLN A 325 0.59 12.78 -25.02
C GLN A 325 0.82 12.27 -26.44
N SER A 326 2.06 11.93 -26.77
CA SER A 326 2.46 11.49 -28.12
C SER A 326 1.69 10.26 -28.65
N ASN A 327 1.08 9.48 -27.77
CA ASN A 327 0.22 8.34 -28.10
C ASN A 327 -1.24 8.75 -28.40
N GLY A 328 -1.56 10.05 -28.40
CA GLY A 328 -2.89 10.60 -28.65
C GLY A 328 -3.83 10.57 -27.44
N LYS A 329 -3.41 10.02 -26.29
CA LYS A 329 -4.21 10.02 -25.05
C LYS A 329 -3.96 11.29 -24.24
N LEU A 330 -4.93 11.65 -23.39
CA LEU A 330 -4.76 12.73 -22.41
C LEU A 330 -3.92 12.25 -21.24
N LEU A 331 -3.01 13.09 -20.75
CA LEU A 331 -2.28 12.82 -19.51
C LEU A 331 -3.23 12.74 -18.31
N ARG A 332 -4.24 13.61 -18.29
CA ARG A 332 -5.28 13.67 -17.27
C ARG A 332 -6.65 13.63 -17.95
N GLU A 333 -7.20 12.43 -18.11
CA GLU A 333 -8.50 12.24 -18.79
C GLU A 333 -9.63 13.01 -18.10
N ASP A 334 -9.59 13.07 -16.77
CA ASP A 334 -10.58 13.77 -15.96
C ASP A 334 -10.23 15.25 -15.73
N GLY A 335 -9.13 15.71 -16.35
CA GLY A 335 -8.56 17.05 -16.27
C GLY A 335 -7.74 17.35 -15.02
N LEU A 336 -7.72 16.45 -14.03
CA LEU A 336 -7.14 16.71 -12.71
C LEU A 336 -6.04 15.70 -12.35
N HIS A 337 -6.36 14.41 -12.46
CA HIS A 337 -5.53 13.32 -12.00
C HIS A 337 -4.77 12.70 -13.16
N VAL A 338 -3.49 12.39 -12.95
CA VAL A 338 -2.68 11.69 -13.93
C VAL A 338 -3.24 10.29 -14.14
N THR A 339 -3.52 9.93 -15.39
CA THR A 339 -3.93 8.58 -15.76
C THR A 339 -2.77 7.62 -15.49
N ILE A 340 -2.96 6.66 -14.58
CA ILE A 340 -1.88 5.82 -14.06
C ILE A 340 -1.21 5.00 -15.16
N ASP A 341 -1.99 4.34 -16.01
CA ASP A 341 -1.45 3.64 -17.16
C ASP A 341 -1.78 4.39 -18.45
N PRO A 342 -0.78 4.82 -19.24
CA PRO A 342 0.66 4.52 -19.13
C PRO A 342 1.52 5.61 -18.45
N PHE A 343 0.93 6.66 -17.85
CA PHE A 343 1.67 7.89 -17.53
C PHE A 343 2.10 8.06 -16.07
N GLY A 344 1.52 7.31 -15.15
CA GLY A 344 1.74 7.43 -13.72
C GLY A 344 3.22 7.30 -13.35
N ARG A 345 3.88 6.24 -13.81
CA ARG A 345 5.31 6.03 -13.52
C ARG A 345 6.22 7.13 -14.12
N PRO A 346 6.13 7.48 -15.42
CA PRO A 346 6.89 8.60 -15.98
C PRO A 346 6.69 9.92 -15.24
N THR A 347 5.44 10.28 -14.88
CA THR A 347 5.15 11.51 -14.15
C THR A 347 5.72 11.47 -12.74
N ALA A 348 5.59 10.36 -12.02
CA ALA A 348 6.17 10.17 -10.70
C ALA A 348 7.70 10.31 -10.72
N ASP A 349 8.38 9.71 -11.70
CA ASP A 349 9.83 9.84 -11.86
C ASP A 349 10.24 11.31 -12.06
N ALA A 350 9.54 12.05 -12.92
CA ALA A 350 9.82 13.46 -13.20
C ALA A 350 9.57 14.37 -11.98
N VAL A 351 8.48 14.14 -11.25
CA VAL A 351 8.14 14.88 -10.03
C VAL A 351 9.19 14.65 -8.93
N LEU A 352 9.63 13.40 -8.75
CA LEU A 352 10.67 13.08 -7.78
C LEU A 352 12.03 13.66 -8.16
N ASP A 353 12.35 13.74 -9.45
CA ASP A 353 13.59 14.36 -9.93
C ASP A 353 13.60 15.88 -9.66
N GLU A 354 12.48 16.58 -9.89
CA GLU A 354 12.33 17.96 -9.46
C GLU A 354 12.47 18.07 -7.94
N ALA A 355 11.71 17.28 -7.17
CA ALA A 355 11.76 17.37 -5.70
C ALA A 355 13.16 17.14 -5.12
N ARG A 356 13.88 16.13 -5.64
CA ARG A 356 15.27 15.85 -5.28
C ARG A 356 16.18 17.01 -5.65
N SER A 357 16.10 17.51 -6.89
CA SER A 357 16.96 18.60 -7.37
C SER A 357 16.84 19.86 -6.51
N ARG A 358 15.63 20.16 -6.03
CA ARG A 358 15.32 21.36 -5.24
C ARG A 358 15.74 21.23 -3.78
N SER A 359 15.62 20.04 -3.20
CA SER A 359 16.00 19.79 -1.81
C SER A 359 17.48 20.04 -1.52
N GLY A 360 18.34 20.10 -2.55
CA GLY A 360 19.79 20.24 -2.37
C GLY A 360 20.42 19.00 -1.74
N ALA A 361 19.69 17.89 -1.72
CA ALA A 361 20.14 16.64 -1.19
C ALA A 361 21.26 16.02 -2.05
N ALA A 362 22.49 16.45 -1.77
CA ALA A 362 23.68 15.81 -2.32
C ALA A 362 23.77 14.35 -1.84
N ASP A 363 24.39 13.49 -2.65
CA ASP A 363 24.82 12.13 -2.29
C ASP A 363 25.80 12.08 -1.09
N SER A 364 26.04 13.21 -0.41
CA SER A 364 27.14 13.44 0.51
C SER A 364 26.72 13.76 1.94
N ARG A 365 25.65 13.14 2.47
CA ARG A 365 25.69 12.80 3.91
C ARG A 365 26.62 11.60 4.05
N THR A 366 27.93 11.85 4.01
CA THR A 366 28.92 10.88 4.46
C THR A 366 28.52 10.50 5.89
N PRO A 367 28.16 9.24 6.17
CA PRO A 367 27.64 8.90 7.48
C PRO A 367 28.75 9.16 8.49
N ARG A 368 28.52 10.17 9.35
CA ARG A 368 29.47 10.72 10.33
C ARG A 368 29.89 9.71 11.42
N ARG A 369 29.57 8.42 11.22
CA ARG A 369 29.79 7.30 12.14
C ARG A 369 30.66 6.18 11.56
N VAL A 370 30.98 6.18 10.26
CA VAL A 370 31.77 5.08 9.63
C VAL A 370 33.26 5.12 10.03
N LEU A 371 33.84 6.30 10.27
CA LEU A 371 35.23 6.41 10.72
C LEU A 371 35.42 5.99 12.19
N VAL A 372 34.36 6.04 13.00
CA VAL A 372 34.40 5.64 14.42
C VAL A 372 34.12 4.14 14.58
N ALA A 373 33.22 3.58 13.78
CA ALA A 373 32.88 2.15 13.84
C ALA A 373 34.02 1.23 13.41
N VAL A 374 34.79 1.59 12.37
CA VAL A 374 35.92 0.75 11.91
C VAL A 374 37.08 0.74 12.91
N ALA A 375 37.29 1.83 13.64
CA ALA A 375 38.29 1.90 14.72
C ALA A 375 37.86 1.14 15.99
N LEU A 376 36.56 1.12 16.30
CA LEU A 376 36.00 0.40 17.44
C LEU A 376 35.92 -1.11 17.24
N ILE A 377 35.71 -1.58 16.00
CA ILE A 377 35.62 -3.02 15.69
C ILE A 377 36.95 -3.75 15.97
N MET A 378 38.12 -3.09 15.80
CA MET A 378 39.41 -3.69 16.16
C MET A 378 39.74 -3.61 17.67
N ALA A 379 39.15 -2.67 18.40
CA ALA A 379 39.38 -2.51 19.84
C ALA A 379 38.44 -3.41 20.69
N VAL A 380 37.24 -3.73 20.18
CA VAL A 380 36.18 -4.46 20.91
C VAL A 380 36.39 -5.98 20.90
N THR A 381 37.17 -6.54 19.98
CA THR A 381 37.47 -7.98 19.94
C THR A 381 38.41 -8.47 21.07
N LEU A 382 38.98 -7.58 21.88
CA LEU A 382 39.96 -7.94 22.92
C LEU A 382 39.47 -7.79 24.37
N THR A 383 38.26 -7.28 24.64
CA THR A 383 37.82 -6.99 26.02
C THR A 383 36.37 -7.35 26.37
N TRP A 384 35.60 -7.99 25.47
CA TRP A 384 34.18 -8.28 25.72
C TRP A 384 33.94 -9.76 26.04
N SER A 385 34.43 -10.21 27.21
CA SER A 385 34.11 -11.54 27.77
C SER A 385 33.24 -11.50 29.02
N THR A 386 32.85 -10.33 29.51
CA THR A 386 32.24 -10.22 30.86
C THR A 386 31.07 -9.23 31.02
N ALA A 387 30.61 -8.54 29.97
CA ALA A 387 29.71 -7.39 30.15
C ALA A 387 28.40 -7.37 29.33
N ILE A 388 27.87 -8.51 28.89
CA ILE A 388 26.46 -8.56 28.42
C ILE A 388 25.74 -9.67 29.16
N ARG A 389 25.36 -9.35 30.40
CA ARG A 389 24.28 -10.04 31.08
C ARG A 389 23.05 -9.15 31.33
N HIS A 390 23.10 -7.85 31.06
CA HIS A 390 21.98 -6.92 31.31
C HIS A 390 21.86 -5.85 30.21
N ALA A 391 21.24 -6.21 29.09
CA ALA A 391 20.50 -5.25 28.26
C ALA A 391 19.11 -5.88 28.03
N PRO A 392 18.06 -5.44 28.73
CA PRO A 392 16.72 -5.90 28.45
C PRO A 392 16.32 -5.36 27.08
N ASN A 393 15.73 -6.23 26.24
CA ASN A 393 15.06 -5.85 25.02
C ASN A 393 14.13 -4.65 25.32
N ALA A 394 14.30 -3.54 24.60
CA ALA A 394 13.24 -2.56 24.53
C ALA A 394 11.99 -3.29 23.97
N PRO A 395 10.83 -3.19 24.62
CA PRO A 395 9.61 -3.78 24.07
C PRO A 395 9.35 -3.14 22.71
N ARG A 396 9.11 -3.96 21.69
CA ARG A 396 8.61 -3.49 20.39
C ARG A 396 7.13 -3.16 20.60
N ASP A 397 6.70 -1.97 20.20
CA ASP A 397 5.28 -1.61 20.25
C ASP A 397 4.48 -2.62 19.40
N LYS A 398 3.35 -3.11 19.91
CA LYS A 398 2.52 -4.04 19.15
C LYS A 398 2.04 -3.33 17.88
N THR A 399 2.15 -4.01 16.74
CA THR A 399 1.86 -3.40 15.43
C THR A 399 0.66 -4.08 14.78
N LEU A 400 -0.29 -3.27 14.29
CA LEU A 400 -1.53 -3.69 13.63
C LEU A 400 -1.56 -3.14 12.20
N VAL A 401 -1.85 -3.98 11.20
CA VAL A 401 -2.12 -3.51 9.83
C VAL A 401 -3.58 -3.74 9.49
N VAL A 402 -4.28 -2.71 9.01
CA VAL A 402 -5.67 -2.80 8.58
C VAL A 402 -5.75 -3.01 7.08
N VAL A 403 -6.46 -4.05 6.64
CA VAL A 403 -6.77 -4.33 5.23
C VAL A 403 -8.28 -4.25 5.04
N GLY A 404 -8.73 -3.66 3.94
CA GLY A 404 -10.15 -3.47 3.72
C GLY A 404 -10.48 -2.57 2.56
N ASP A 405 -11.73 -2.12 2.55
CA ASP A 405 -12.28 -1.18 1.59
C ASP A 405 -12.34 0.25 2.16
N SER A 406 -13.28 1.06 1.67
CA SER A 406 -13.47 2.45 2.10
C SER A 406 -13.97 2.58 3.54
N VAL A 407 -14.55 1.52 4.12
CA VAL A 407 -15.11 1.52 5.48
C VAL A 407 -14.02 1.69 6.53
N PRO A 408 -13.03 0.76 6.67
CA PRO A 408 -11.92 0.99 7.58
C PRO A 408 -11.02 2.13 7.11
N PHE A 409 -10.88 2.37 5.79
CA PHE A 409 -10.05 3.45 5.26
C PHE A 409 -10.45 4.82 5.83
N ARG A 410 -11.75 5.13 5.85
CA ARG A 410 -12.25 6.40 6.41
C ARG A 410 -12.10 6.48 7.93
N LEU A 411 -12.07 5.34 8.62
CA LEU A 411 -11.93 5.26 10.09
C LEU A 411 -10.46 5.23 10.56
N MET A 412 -9.48 5.13 9.66
CA MET A 412 -8.07 4.90 10.03
C MET A 412 -7.51 5.92 11.00
N GLU A 413 -7.92 7.17 10.90
CA GLU A 413 -7.50 8.22 11.81
C GLU A 413 -7.96 7.97 13.25
N ALA A 414 -9.26 7.69 13.42
CA ALA A 414 -9.81 7.34 14.73
C ALA A 414 -9.21 6.02 15.26
N LEU A 415 -8.90 5.06 14.37
CA LEU A 415 -8.21 3.82 14.74
C LEU A 415 -6.75 4.06 15.17
N ASP A 416 -6.02 4.98 14.53
CA ASP A 416 -4.65 5.39 14.91
C ASP A 416 -4.65 6.10 16.27
N GLU A 417 -5.62 6.98 16.52
CA GLU A 417 -5.79 7.58 17.84
C GLU A 417 -6.10 6.54 18.93
N ALA A 418 -7.02 5.61 18.65
CA ALA A 418 -7.37 4.53 19.57
C ALA A 418 -6.17 3.58 19.82
N ALA A 419 -5.40 3.25 18.78
CA ALA A 419 -4.21 2.40 18.87
C ALA A 419 -3.09 3.08 19.65
N THR A 420 -2.83 4.37 19.38
CA THR A 420 -1.83 5.18 20.08
C THR A 420 -2.12 5.26 21.57
N LYS A 421 -3.39 5.41 21.98
CA LYS A 421 -3.80 5.36 23.40
C LYS A 421 -3.45 4.04 24.08
N GLN A 422 -3.37 2.95 23.32
CA GLN A 422 -2.98 1.62 23.80
C GLN A 422 -1.47 1.31 23.62
N GLY A 423 -0.67 2.28 23.18
CA GLY A 423 0.76 2.08 22.91
C GLY A 423 1.01 1.15 21.72
N MET A 424 0.14 1.17 20.73
CA MET A 424 0.24 0.37 19.51
C MET A 424 0.50 1.26 18.29
N ALA A 425 1.27 0.75 17.35
CA ALA A 425 1.38 1.33 16.01
C ALA A 425 0.34 0.70 15.10
N ILE A 426 -0.35 1.51 14.31
CA ILE A 426 -1.25 1.02 13.26
C ILE A 426 -0.78 1.52 11.89
N ASP A 427 -0.96 0.70 10.86
CA ASP A 427 -0.77 1.09 9.47
C ASP A 427 -1.96 0.64 8.61
N ASN A 428 -2.12 1.27 7.45
CA ASN A 428 -3.21 1.10 6.53
C ASN A 428 -2.75 0.45 5.23
N ALA A 429 -3.38 -0.67 4.90
CA ALA A 429 -3.32 -1.34 3.61
C ALA A 429 -4.72 -1.53 2.98
N SER A 430 -5.70 -0.73 3.42
CA SER A 430 -7.04 -0.68 2.81
C SER A 430 -7.07 0.17 1.55
N ARG A 431 -7.96 -0.20 0.63
CA ARG A 431 -8.18 0.47 -0.65
C ARG A 431 -9.67 0.66 -0.88
N GLY A 432 -10.13 1.91 -0.88
CA GLY A 432 -11.52 2.23 -1.17
C GLY A 432 -12.03 1.56 -2.45
N GLY A 433 -13.17 0.88 -2.35
CA GLY A 433 -13.79 0.17 -3.47
C GLY A 433 -13.25 -1.25 -3.73
N CYS A 434 -12.26 -1.72 -2.98
CA CYS A 434 -11.67 -3.05 -3.16
C CYS A 434 -11.75 -3.89 -1.87
N PRO A 435 -12.11 -5.18 -1.97
CA PRO A 435 -11.92 -6.11 -0.88
C PRO A 435 -10.42 -6.36 -0.68
N PRO A 436 -10.00 -6.90 0.47
CA PRO A 436 -8.63 -7.39 0.65
C PRO A 436 -8.24 -8.55 -0.26
N LEU A 437 -9.19 -9.11 -1.01
CA LEU A 437 -8.98 -10.09 -2.07
C LEU A 437 -8.34 -9.44 -3.29
N SER A 438 -7.31 -10.09 -3.84
CA SER A 438 -6.66 -9.67 -5.10
C SER A 438 -7.45 -10.25 -6.28
N ILE A 439 -8.53 -9.55 -6.66
CA ILE A 439 -9.51 -10.00 -7.66
C ILE A 439 -9.91 -8.85 -8.60
N GLU A 440 -10.57 -9.16 -9.71
CA GLU A 440 -11.16 -8.15 -10.60
C GLU A 440 -12.66 -8.04 -10.34
N LEU A 441 -13.12 -6.90 -9.84
CA LEU A 441 -14.55 -6.63 -9.63
C LEU A 441 -15.24 -6.16 -10.91
N GLN A 442 -16.55 -6.42 -10.99
CA GLN A 442 -17.40 -5.81 -12.00
C GLN A 442 -17.57 -4.33 -11.69
N GLU A 443 -17.25 -3.47 -12.65
CA GLU A 443 -17.44 -2.03 -12.52
C GLU A 443 -18.91 -1.62 -12.76
N TYR A 444 -19.44 -0.74 -11.92
CA TYR A 444 -20.81 -0.26 -12.05
C TYR A 444 -20.98 0.62 -13.29
N LEU A 445 -22.09 0.45 -14.01
CA LEU A 445 -22.43 1.16 -15.26
C LEU A 445 -21.50 0.91 -16.47
N LYS A 446 -20.51 0.02 -16.35
CA LYS A 446 -19.60 -0.36 -17.43
C LYS A 446 -19.87 -1.81 -17.88
N PRO A 447 -20.25 -2.04 -19.15
CA PRO A 447 -20.57 -3.39 -19.62
C PRO A 447 -19.32 -4.28 -19.88
N ASP A 448 -18.11 -3.73 -19.82
CA ASP A 448 -16.85 -4.35 -20.22
C ASP A 448 -15.69 -4.11 -19.23
N HIS A 449 -14.58 -4.83 -19.42
CA HIS A 449 -13.36 -4.79 -18.59
C HIS A 449 -12.53 -3.50 -18.78
N GLU A 450 -13.10 -2.33 -18.52
CA GLU A 450 -12.41 -1.03 -18.60
C GLU A 450 -11.68 -0.64 -17.29
N GLY A 451 -10.96 -1.58 -16.66
CA GLY A 451 -9.82 -1.30 -15.76
C GLY A 451 -10.03 -0.56 -14.43
N ALA A 452 -11.19 0.01 -14.09
CA ALA A 452 -11.37 0.69 -12.80
C ALA A 452 -11.79 -0.27 -11.65
N GLY A 453 -12.28 -1.46 -11.98
CA GLY A 453 -12.58 -2.55 -11.02
C GLY A 453 -11.42 -3.49 -10.71
N ASP A 454 -10.20 -3.22 -11.21
CA ASP A 454 -9.04 -4.06 -10.95
C ASP A 454 -8.55 -3.91 -9.50
N CYS A 455 -8.93 -4.88 -8.67
CA CYS A 455 -8.48 -4.98 -7.29
C CYS A 455 -7.26 -5.90 -7.12
N THR A 456 -6.57 -6.30 -8.20
CA THR A 456 -5.38 -7.17 -8.09
C THR A 456 -4.22 -6.49 -7.37
N MET A 457 -4.07 -5.17 -7.54
CA MET A 457 -3.00 -4.39 -6.91
C MET A 457 -3.00 -4.37 -5.37
N VAL A 458 -4.10 -4.79 -4.70
CA VAL A 458 -4.13 -4.81 -3.23
C VAL A 458 -3.11 -5.79 -2.68
N ALA A 459 -2.76 -6.83 -3.45
CA ALA A 459 -1.75 -7.80 -3.04
C ALA A 459 -0.38 -7.12 -2.81
N ASP A 460 0.03 -6.23 -3.71
CA ASP A 460 1.32 -5.55 -3.61
C ASP A 460 1.33 -4.51 -2.49
N ILE A 461 0.21 -3.78 -2.30
CA ILE A 461 0.05 -2.84 -1.18
C ILE A 461 0.15 -3.59 0.16
N GLN A 462 -0.59 -4.69 0.29
CA GLN A 462 -0.60 -5.53 1.49
C GLN A 462 0.77 -6.13 1.76
N LEU A 463 1.41 -6.75 0.75
CA LEU A 463 2.76 -7.32 0.91
C LEU A 463 3.78 -6.26 1.31
N GLY A 464 3.75 -5.08 0.69
CA GLY A 464 4.63 -3.97 1.04
C GLY A 464 4.53 -3.58 2.52
N LYS A 465 3.30 -3.46 3.05
CA LYS A 465 3.07 -3.15 4.47
C LYS A 465 3.46 -4.30 5.40
N LEU A 466 3.14 -5.54 5.03
CA LEU A 466 3.55 -6.71 5.82
C LEU A 466 5.08 -6.82 5.94
N GLU A 467 5.82 -6.57 4.86
CA GLU A 467 7.27 -6.61 4.84
C GLU A 467 7.90 -5.45 5.63
N ALA A 468 7.36 -4.24 5.49
CA ALA A 468 7.85 -3.05 6.17
C ALA A 468 7.59 -3.12 7.69
N ASP A 469 6.35 -3.41 8.07
CA ASP A 469 5.88 -3.24 9.44
C ASP A 469 6.03 -4.52 10.26
N ARG A 470 5.97 -5.68 9.59
CA ARG A 470 5.95 -7.02 10.22
C ARG A 470 4.96 -7.08 11.40
N PRO A 471 3.66 -6.85 11.14
CA PRO A 471 2.68 -6.67 12.19
C PRO A 471 2.46 -7.93 13.03
N ASP A 472 2.03 -7.72 14.28
CA ASP A 472 1.56 -8.80 15.15
C ASP A 472 0.14 -9.24 14.75
N VAL A 473 -0.68 -8.28 14.29
CA VAL A 473 -2.07 -8.48 13.92
C VAL A 473 -2.35 -7.86 12.56
N VAL A 474 -3.09 -8.56 11.72
CA VAL A 474 -3.71 -7.99 10.51
C VAL A 474 -5.22 -7.99 10.73
N PHE A 475 -5.87 -6.83 10.60
CA PHE A 475 -7.31 -6.71 10.71
C PHE A 475 -7.96 -6.54 9.33
N TRP A 476 -8.79 -7.50 8.95
CA TRP A 476 -9.59 -7.47 7.72
C TRP A 476 -10.99 -6.97 8.02
N TRP A 477 -11.38 -5.86 7.39
CA TRP A 477 -12.74 -5.34 7.41
C TRP A 477 -13.19 -4.88 6.03
N SER A 478 -14.17 -5.57 5.46
CA SER A 478 -14.75 -5.19 4.17
C SER A 478 -16.16 -5.76 3.98
N ARG A 479 -16.85 -5.24 2.95
CA ARG A 479 -18.17 -5.70 2.48
C ARG A 479 -18.18 -6.15 1.02
N TYR A 480 -17.04 -6.07 0.34
CA TYR A 480 -16.97 -6.25 -1.11
C TYR A 480 -16.80 -7.72 -1.52
N GLU A 481 -16.65 -8.65 -0.57
CA GLU A 481 -16.43 -10.07 -0.88
C GLU A 481 -17.61 -10.76 -1.55
N ILE A 482 -18.81 -10.19 -1.43
CA ILE A 482 -20.01 -10.65 -2.16
C ILE A 482 -20.22 -9.88 -3.47
N HIS A 483 -19.37 -8.92 -3.83
CA HIS A 483 -19.54 -8.16 -5.07
C HIS A 483 -19.37 -9.06 -6.30
N GLN A 484 -20.12 -8.77 -7.36
CA GLN A 484 -19.91 -9.39 -8.67
C GLN A 484 -18.49 -9.13 -9.18
N ARG A 485 -17.93 -10.12 -9.87
CA ARG A 485 -16.54 -10.10 -10.30
C ARG A 485 -16.35 -10.75 -11.66
N TRP A 486 -15.23 -10.45 -12.29
CA TRP A 486 -14.85 -11.09 -13.53
C TRP A 486 -14.14 -12.42 -13.25
N LEU A 487 -14.60 -13.47 -13.92
CA LEU A 487 -14.00 -14.79 -13.90
C LEU A 487 -14.06 -15.38 -15.30
N ASP A 488 -12.91 -15.74 -15.86
CA ASP A 488 -12.78 -16.31 -17.20
C ASP A 488 -13.50 -15.49 -18.31
N GLY A 489 -13.41 -14.16 -18.25
CA GLY A 489 -13.94 -13.24 -19.26
C GLY A 489 -15.45 -13.02 -19.22
N ARG A 490 -16.12 -13.34 -18.10
CA ARG A 490 -17.53 -13.02 -17.85
C ARG A 490 -17.76 -12.59 -16.41
N ILE A 491 -18.87 -11.90 -16.19
CA ILE A 491 -19.32 -11.49 -14.85
C ILE A 491 -19.95 -12.69 -14.14
N VAL A 492 -19.50 -12.96 -12.91
CA VAL A 492 -20.02 -14.00 -12.04
C VAL A 492 -20.40 -13.36 -10.70
N GLY A 493 -21.59 -13.69 -10.21
CA GLY A 493 -22.14 -13.19 -8.95
C GLY A 493 -22.43 -14.29 -7.93
N PRO A 494 -22.79 -13.92 -6.69
CA PRO A 494 -23.06 -14.86 -5.60
C PRO A 494 -24.25 -15.81 -5.84
N ASP A 495 -25.08 -15.54 -6.85
CA ASP A 495 -26.15 -16.40 -7.32
C ASP A 495 -25.63 -17.69 -7.99
N GLN A 496 -24.35 -17.71 -8.37
CA GLN A 496 -23.71 -18.83 -9.05
C GLN A 496 -22.74 -19.56 -8.12
N GLU A 497 -22.77 -20.90 -8.06
CA GLU A 497 -21.89 -21.67 -7.17
C GLU A 497 -20.39 -21.52 -7.50
N GLU A 498 -20.06 -21.29 -8.77
CA GLU A 498 -18.70 -21.04 -9.23
C GLU A 498 -18.08 -19.78 -8.60
N PHE A 499 -18.91 -18.77 -8.29
CA PHE A 499 -18.48 -17.62 -7.52
C PHE A 499 -17.90 -18.06 -6.17
N TRP A 500 -18.61 -18.91 -5.45
CA TRP A 500 -18.21 -19.35 -4.12
C TRP A 500 -16.98 -20.26 -4.14
N VAL A 501 -16.84 -21.08 -5.19
CA VAL A 501 -15.65 -21.92 -5.38
C VAL A 501 -14.40 -21.05 -5.56
N ALA A 502 -14.43 -20.08 -6.47
CA ALA A 502 -13.29 -19.21 -6.68
C ALA A 502 -13.08 -18.26 -5.48
N LEU A 503 -14.14 -17.79 -4.80
CA LEU A 503 -14.02 -16.89 -3.64
C LEU A 503 -13.25 -17.58 -2.52
N LYS A 504 -13.52 -18.87 -2.32
CA LYS A 504 -12.76 -19.68 -1.37
C LYS A 504 -11.28 -19.79 -1.74
N GLN A 505 -10.94 -19.96 -3.02
CA GLN A 505 -9.55 -19.99 -3.49
C GLN A 505 -8.83 -18.66 -3.22
N ASP A 506 -9.50 -17.54 -3.50
CA ASP A 506 -8.95 -16.20 -3.27
C ASP A 506 -8.81 -15.88 -1.78
N LEU A 507 -9.74 -16.34 -0.95
CA LEU A 507 -9.67 -16.27 0.50
C LEU A 507 -8.45 -17.06 1.02
N ASP A 508 -8.30 -18.32 0.62
CA ASP A 508 -7.19 -19.17 1.04
C ASP A 508 -5.84 -18.54 0.62
N ALA A 509 -5.73 -18.00 -0.61
CA ALA A 509 -4.55 -17.28 -1.07
C ALA A 509 -4.27 -15.99 -0.29
N SER A 510 -5.32 -15.26 0.10
CA SER A 510 -5.20 -14.02 0.87
C SER A 510 -4.78 -14.32 2.32
N VAL A 511 -5.24 -15.42 2.92
CA VAL A 511 -4.76 -15.87 4.24
C VAL A 511 -3.26 -16.15 4.21
N GLU A 512 -2.77 -16.88 3.21
CA GLU A 512 -1.33 -17.13 3.06
C GLU A 512 -0.53 -15.83 2.92
N ARG A 513 -1.02 -14.89 2.11
CA ARG A 513 -0.40 -13.57 1.94
C ARG A 513 -0.37 -12.79 3.26
N LEU A 514 -1.52 -12.61 3.88
CA LEU A 514 -1.70 -11.75 5.06
C LEU A 514 -1.06 -12.30 6.34
N THR A 515 -0.80 -13.62 6.40
CA THR A 515 -0.12 -14.26 7.54
C THR A 515 1.35 -14.56 7.27
N SER A 516 1.88 -14.20 6.09
CA SER A 516 3.23 -14.56 5.62
C SER A 516 4.38 -14.11 6.52
N THR A 517 4.18 -13.07 7.33
CA THR A 517 5.18 -12.53 8.25
C THR A 517 5.03 -13.03 9.69
N GLY A 518 4.03 -13.88 9.95
CA GLY A 518 3.72 -14.45 11.26
C GLY A 518 2.58 -13.73 12.00
N ALA A 519 1.91 -12.77 11.37
CA ALA A 519 0.79 -12.04 11.95
C ALA A 519 -0.44 -12.95 12.17
N VAL A 520 -1.20 -12.67 13.24
CA VAL A 520 -2.56 -13.23 13.41
C VAL A 520 -3.52 -12.44 12.55
N LEU A 521 -4.25 -13.13 11.66
CA LEU A 521 -5.28 -12.51 10.83
C LEU A 521 -6.61 -12.50 11.58
N VAL A 522 -7.14 -11.32 11.88
CA VAL A 522 -8.46 -11.13 12.47
C VAL A 522 -9.41 -10.63 11.38
N ILE A 523 -10.44 -11.41 11.05
CA ILE A 523 -11.46 -11.05 10.06
C ILE A 523 -12.74 -10.64 10.77
N GLY A 524 -13.14 -9.37 10.62
CA GLY A 524 -14.44 -8.90 11.06
C GLY A 524 -15.54 -9.46 10.16
N GLN A 525 -16.53 -10.14 10.73
CA GLN A 525 -17.69 -10.63 9.98
C GLN A 525 -18.47 -9.44 9.44
N THR A 526 -18.76 -9.46 8.14
CA THR A 526 -19.45 -8.38 7.43
C THR A 526 -20.81 -8.09 8.09
N GLU A 527 -20.94 -6.87 8.59
CA GLU A 527 -22.12 -6.32 9.25
C GLU A 527 -23.25 -6.00 8.27
N ARG A 528 -24.47 -5.83 8.78
CA ARG A 528 -25.56 -5.22 8.02
C ARG A 528 -25.31 -3.73 7.78
N PRO A 529 -25.68 -3.18 6.60
CA PRO A 529 -25.65 -1.73 6.37
C PRO A 529 -26.65 -0.97 7.25
N GLY A 530 -26.40 0.32 7.43
CA GLY A 530 -27.34 1.23 8.10
C GLY A 530 -28.58 1.48 7.25
N GLY A 531 -29.68 1.87 7.89
CA GLY A 531 -30.98 2.05 7.22
C GLY A 531 -30.95 3.05 6.06
N ALA A 532 -30.07 4.05 6.13
CA ALA A 532 -29.90 5.06 5.08
C ALA A 532 -29.45 4.49 3.72
N LEU A 533 -28.89 3.27 3.66
CA LEU A 533 -28.49 2.66 2.39
C LEU A 533 -29.70 2.42 1.48
N ALA A 534 -30.87 2.12 2.05
CA ALA A 534 -32.10 1.89 1.29
C ALA A 534 -32.52 3.10 0.45
N ALA A 535 -32.19 4.32 0.86
CA ALA A 535 -32.48 5.53 0.08
C ALA A 535 -31.59 5.68 -1.16
N ARG A 536 -30.50 4.92 -1.26
CA ARG A 536 -29.51 4.96 -2.36
C ARG A 536 -29.67 3.83 -3.37
N CYS A 537 -30.69 3.00 -3.20
CA CYS A 537 -30.97 1.85 -4.04
C CYS A 537 -32.47 1.85 -4.34
N THR A 538 -32.85 2.41 -5.48
CA THR A 538 -34.23 2.37 -5.97
C THR A 538 -34.38 1.29 -7.04
N PRO A 539 -35.61 0.84 -7.37
CA PRO A 539 -35.82 -0.09 -8.48
C PRO A 539 -35.27 0.39 -9.83
N GLU A 540 -35.19 1.72 -10.02
CA GLU A 540 -34.70 2.34 -11.25
C GLU A 540 -33.19 2.63 -11.25
N ASP A 541 -32.58 2.82 -10.08
CA ASP A 541 -31.15 3.14 -9.93
C ASP A 541 -30.60 2.53 -8.63
N CYS A 542 -29.93 1.39 -8.77
CA CYS A 542 -29.29 0.72 -7.66
C CYS A 542 -27.97 0.07 -8.08
N HIS A 543 -26.92 0.43 -7.36
CA HIS A 543 -25.61 -0.20 -7.50
C HIS A 543 -25.71 -1.71 -7.17
N PRO A 544 -25.13 -2.63 -7.96
CA PRO A 544 -25.21 -4.07 -7.75
C PRO A 544 -24.78 -4.50 -6.34
N LEU A 545 -23.71 -3.90 -5.81
CA LEU A 545 -23.32 -4.12 -4.41
C LEU A 545 -24.42 -3.75 -3.42
N TYR A 546 -25.09 -2.61 -3.60
CA TYR A 546 -26.12 -2.15 -2.68
C TYR A 546 -27.35 -3.06 -2.75
N ASP A 547 -27.71 -3.52 -3.94
CA ASP A 547 -28.75 -4.54 -4.13
C ASP A 547 -28.39 -5.84 -3.39
N LEU A 548 -27.17 -6.35 -3.58
CA LEU A 548 -26.69 -7.54 -2.86
C LEU A 548 -26.68 -7.34 -1.34
N MET A 549 -26.31 -6.16 -0.86
CA MET A 549 -26.28 -5.84 0.56
C MET A 549 -27.67 -5.65 1.17
N LEU A 550 -28.65 -5.16 0.41
CA LEU A 550 -30.00 -4.86 0.90
C LEU A 550 -30.96 -6.03 0.71
N ASN A 551 -30.91 -6.68 -0.45
CA ASN A 551 -31.92 -7.63 -0.90
C ASN A 551 -31.46 -9.09 -0.84
N HIS A 552 -30.19 -9.34 -0.52
CA HIS A 552 -29.60 -10.67 -0.51
C HIS A 552 -28.77 -10.99 0.75
N ASP A 553 -29.41 -10.87 1.93
CA ASP A 553 -28.77 -11.17 3.22
C ASP A 553 -28.19 -12.60 3.30
N GLU A 554 -28.74 -13.54 2.54
CA GLU A 554 -28.23 -14.91 2.44
C GLU A 554 -26.78 -14.97 1.97
N TYR A 555 -26.33 -14.06 1.10
CA TYR A 555 -24.94 -14.05 0.60
C TYR A 555 -23.99 -13.54 1.67
N ARG A 556 -24.34 -12.45 2.36
CA ARG A 556 -23.56 -11.95 3.51
C ARG A 556 -23.42 -13.02 4.59
N ARG A 557 -24.51 -13.73 4.92
CA ARG A 557 -24.49 -14.83 5.90
C ARG A 557 -23.63 -16.00 5.43
N ARG A 558 -23.71 -16.37 4.15
CA ARG A 558 -22.86 -17.43 3.58
C ARG A 558 -21.38 -17.07 3.66
N TRP A 559 -21.03 -15.82 3.35
CA TRP A 559 -19.67 -15.30 3.53
C TRP A 559 -19.21 -15.36 4.99
N ASN A 560 -20.02 -14.86 5.93
CA ASN A 560 -19.70 -14.90 7.36
C ASN A 560 -19.53 -16.34 7.88
N GLN A 561 -20.32 -17.30 7.37
CA GLN A 561 -20.15 -18.70 7.72
C GLN A 561 -18.81 -19.26 7.21
N LEU A 562 -18.38 -18.90 5.99
CA LEU A 562 -17.06 -19.29 5.48
C LEU A 562 -15.92 -18.77 6.35
N ILE A 563 -16.03 -17.53 6.86
CA ILE A 563 -15.05 -16.95 7.78
C ILE A 563 -15.02 -17.72 9.11
N VAL A 564 -16.18 -18.08 9.66
CA VAL A 564 -16.28 -18.86 10.89
C VAL A 564 -15.64 -20.24 10.73
N ASP A 565 -15.95 -20.92 9.63
CA ASP A 565 -15.39 -22.24 9.33
C ASP A 565 -13.87 -22.17 9.10
N LEU A 566 -13.38 -21.11 8.45
CA LEU A 566 -11.95 -20.84 8.28
C LEU A 566 -11.27 -20.63 9.63
N ALA A 567 -11.79 -19.75 10.49
CA ALA A 567 -11.21 -19.49 11.82
C ALA A 567 -11.25 -20.72 12.75
N ALA A 568 -12.19 -21.64 12.53
CA ALA A 568 -12.23 -22.92 13.25
C ALA A 568 -11.21 -23.95 12.74
N SER A 569 -10.67 -23.76 11.53
CA SER A 569 -9.78 -24.73 10.87
C SER A 569 -8.34 -24.25 10.68
N ASP A 570 -8.07 -22.94 10.74
CA ASP A 570 -6.74 -22.34 10.65
C ASP A 570 -6.41 -21.53 11.92
N ASP A 571 -5.44 -22.01 12.69
CA ASP A 571 -5.01 -21.39 13.94
C ASP A 571 -4.41 -19.97 13.76
N ARG A 572 -4.08 -19.56 12.53
CA ARG A 572 -3.62 -18.19 12.22
C ARG A 572 -4.78 -17.20 12.10
N VAL A 573 -6.02 -17.69 11.93
CA VAL A 573 -7.19 -16.87 11.66
C VAL A 573 -8.09 -16.78 12.88
N ARG A 574 -8.59 -15.57 13.15
CA ARG A 574 -9.56 -15.27 14.21
C ARG A 574 -10.69 -14.44 13.61
N THR A 575 -11.86 -14.46 14.24
CA THR A 575 -13.00 -13.69 13.77
C THR A 575 -13.87 -13.21 14.92
N PHE A 576 -14.55 -12.09 14.71
CA PHE A 576 -15.57 -11.56 15.61
C PHE A 576 -16.68 -10.88 14.80
N ARG A 577 -17.83 -10.64 15.45
CA ARG A 577 -18.97 -9.99 14.81
C ARG A 577 -18.86 -8.46 14.91
N LEU A 578 -18.94 -7.78 13.77
CA LEU A 578 -19.00 -6.32 13.71
C LEU A 578 -20.42 -5.79 13.94
N ASP A 579 -21.45 -6.55 13.55
CA ASP A 579 -22.87 -6.15 13.66
C ASP A 579 -23.24 -5.60 15.05
N PRO A 580 -22.90 -6.26 16.18
CA PRO A 580 -23.24 -5.76 17.52
C PRO A 580 -22.47 -4.51 17.96
N LEU A 581 -21.45 -4.09 17.20
CA LEU A 581 -20.70 -2.86 17.47
C LEU A 581 -21.31 -1.64 16.77
N LEU A 582 -22.11 -1.88 15.73
CA LEU A 582 -22.59 -0.88 14.78
C LEU A 582 -24.13 -0.81 14.68
N CYS A 583 -24.82 -1.82 15.20
CA CYS A 583 -26.27 -1.96 15.15
C CYS A 583 -26.85 -2.04 16.56
N ASP A 584 -27.91 -1.29 16.81
CA ASP A 584 -28.63 -1.25 18.09
C ASP A 584 -29.73 -2.33 18.18
N ASP A 585 -30.14 -2.90 17.05
CA ASP A 585 -31.04 -4.05 16.97
C ASP A 585 -30.28 -5.39 16.89
N LEU A 586 -30.92 -6.44 17.40
CA LEU A 586 -30.37 -7.80 17.32
C LEU A 586 -30.45 -8.32 15.88
N GLU A 587 -29.32 -8.85 15.39
CA GLU A 587 -29.30 -9.51 14.08
C GLU A 587 -30.36 -10.63 13.99
N PRO A 588 -31.25 -10.60 12.97
CA PRO A 588 -32.25 -11.62 12.77
C PRO A 588 -31.66 -13.03 12.65
N THR A 589 -32.41 -14.04 13.10
CA THR A 589 -31.99 -15.45 13.05
C THR A 589 -32.06 -16.07 11.66
N ALA A 590 -32.76 -15.43 10.72
CA ALA A 590 -32.88 -15.80 9.32
C ALA A 590 -32.59 -14.59 8.42
N ALA A 591 -32.32 -14.86 7.13
CA ALA A 591 -32.16 -13.80 6.13
C ALA A 591 -33.42 -12.92 6.05
N VAL A 592 -33.22 -11.61 5.98
CA VAL A 592 -34.31 -10.61 5.90
C VAL A 592 -34.07 -9.64 4.74
N VAL A 593 -35.15 -9.03 4.26
CA VAL A 593 -35.12 -7.99 3.22
C VAL A 593 -36.04 -6.84 3.67
N PRO A 594 -35.55 -5.58 3.72
CA PRO A 594 -34.16 -5.17 3.52
C PRO A 594 -33.25 -5.66 4.67
N ALA A 595 -32.01 -6.00 4.35
CA ALA A 595 -31.00 -6.51 5.29
C ALA A 595 -30.27 -5.39 6.05
N THR A 596 -30.98 -4.32 6.39
CA THR A 596 -30.43 -3.20 7.17
C THR A 596 -30.47 -3.48 8.66
N CYS A 597 -29.76 -2.67 9.43
CA CYS A 597 -29.89 -2.62 10.87
C CYS A 597 -30.24 -1.22 11.35
N ASP A 598 -30.70 -1.12 12.59
CA ASP A 598 -30.93 0.14 13.29
C ASP A 598 -29.58 0.67 13.76
N ASP A 599 -29.19 1.82 13.24
CA ASP A 599 -27.98 2.53 13.63
C ASP A 599 -28.25 3.99 14.02
N GLU A 600 -29.52 4.28 14.37
CA GLU A 600 -29.92 5.55 14.96
C GLU A 600 -29.37 5.67 16.38
N GLN A 601 -28.78 6.83 16.68
CA GLN A 601 -28.19 7.12 17.98
C GLN A 601 -29.24 7.76 18.91
N PRO A 602 -29.07 7.73 20.24
CA PRO A 602 -30.07 8.25 21.19
C PRO A 602 -30.45 9.73 21.01
N ASP A 603 -29.63 10.51 20.31
CA ASP A 603 -29.88 11.92 19.97
C ASP A 603 -30.63 12.12 18.64
N GLY A 604 -31.03 11.02 17.98
CA GLY A 604 -31.77 11.01 16.71
C GLY A 604 -30.90 11.17 15.46
N THR A 605 -29.57 11.17 15.60
CA THR A 605 -28.65 11.14 14.46
C THR A 605 -28.36 9.70 14.02
N VAL A 606 -27.74 9.51 12.84
CA VAL A 606 -27.48 8.17 12.29
C VAL A 606 -25.98 7.91 12.30
N LEU A 607 -25.57 6.74 12.79
CA LEU A 607 -24.16 6.33 12.86
C LEU A 607 -23.50 6.31 11.48
N ARG A 608 -24.21 5.80 10.47
CA ARG A 608 -23.76 5.76 9.07
C ARG A 608 -24.74 6.51 8.17
N PRO A 609 -24.57 7.83 7.97
CA PRO A 609 -25.52 8.66 7.22
C PRO A 609 -25.74 8.23 5.76
N ASP A 610 -24.75 7.61 5.14
CA ASP A 610 -24.84 7.09 3.78
C ASP A 610 -25.17 5.58 3.73
N GLY A 611 -25.50 5.01 4.90
CA GLY A 611 -25.77 3.59 5.13
C GLY A 611 -24.53 2.71 5.19
N SER A 612 -23.33 3.28 4.97
CA SER A 612 -22.09 2.53 4.84
C SER A 612 -20.95 3.04 5.74
N HIS A 613 -20.61 4.31 5.68
CA HIS A 613 -19.46 4.87 6.38
C HIS A 613 -19.87 5.52 7.68
N ILE A 614 -19.08 5.31 8.72
CA ILE A 614 -19.30 5.92 10.03
C ILE A 614 -19.09 7.42 9.91
N ALA A 615 -20.01 8.22 10.46
CA ALA A 615 -19.80 9.65 10.62
C ALA A 615 -18.64 9.90 11.59
N MET A 616 -17.58 10.56 11.11
CA MET A 616 -16.35 10.74 11.88
C MET A 616 -16.57 11.56 13.15
N ASP A 617 -17.32 12.65 13.04
CA ASP A 617 -17.77 13.42 14.20
C ASP A 617 -19.28 13.23 14.42
N PRO A 618 -19.71 12.83 15.62
CA PRO A 618 -18.91 12.51 16.82
C PRO A 618 -18.51 11.02 16.97
N TYR A 619 -18.89 10.13 16.03
CA TYR A 619 -18.89 8.68 16.29
C TYR A 619 -17.59 7.94 15.97
N GLY A 620 -16.73 8.50 15.13
CA GLY A 620 -15.47 7.90 14.70
C GLY A 620 -14.61 7.38 15.86
N PRO A 621 -14.24 8.22 16.84
CA PRO A 621 -13.44 7.80 17.98
C PRO A 621 -14.08 6.68 18.81
N ILE A 622 -15.40 6.74 19.03
CA ILE A 622 -16.13 5.77 19.85
C ILE A 622 -16.16 4.40 19.17
N VAL A 623 -16.46 4.38 17.86
CA VAL A 623 -16.50 3.13 17.09
C VAL A 623 -15.09 2.55 16.94
N ALA A 624 -14.10 3.38 16.66
CA ALA A 624 -12.71 2.94 16.54
C ALA A 624 -12.20 2.26 17.81
N GLU A 625 -12.49 2.81 18.99
CA GLU A 625 -12.13 2.19 20.27
C GLU A 625 -12.82 0.82 20.47
N LYS A 626 -14.12 0.72 20.18
CA LYS A 626 -14.88 -0.55 20.27
C LYS A 626 -14.34 -1.61 19.29
N VAL A 627 -14.08 -1.22 18.05
CA VAL A 627 -13.57 -2.10 17.00
C VAL A 627 -12.15 -2.57 17.36
N LEU A 628 -11.25 -1.64 17.69
CA LEU A 628 -9.88 -1.98 18.08
C LEU A 628 -9.87 -2.94 19.28
N GLN A 629 -10.67 -2.66 20.30
CA GLN A 629 -10.76 -3.56 21.46
C GLN A 629 -11.22 -4.97 21.07
N SER A 630 -12.18 -5.08 20.15
CA SER A 630 -12.68 -6.37 19.66
C SER A 630 -11.63 -7.11 18.82
N VAL A 631 -10.88 -6.39 17.99
CA VAL A 631 -9.75 -6.93 17.22
C VAL A 631 -8.70 -7.51 18.14
N LEU A 632 -8.26 -6.75 19.15
CA LEU A 632 -7.23 -7.18 20.09
C LEU A 632 -7.69 -8.36 20.96
N THR A 633 -8.96 -8.35 21.39
CA THR A 633 -9.55 -9.46 22.14
C THR A 633 -9.62 -10.74 21.30
N ALA A 634 -9.93 -10.63 20.01
CA ALA A 634 -9.94 -11.77 19.10
C ALA A 634 -8.54 -12.29 18.78
N ALA A 635 -7.54 -11.40 18.69
CA ALA A 635 -6.16 -11.76 18.39
C ALA A 635 -5.48 -12.57 19.51
N GLY A 636 -5.82 -12.31 20.78
CA GLY A 636 -5.27 -13.00 21.96
C GLY A 636 -4.20 -12.19 22.67
#